data_AF-A0A135LEZ0-F1
#
_entry.id   AF-A0A135LEZ0-F1
#
_cell.length_a   1.000
_cell.length_b   1.000
_cell.length_c   1.000
_cell.angle_alpha   90.00
_cell.angle_beta   90.00
_cell.angle_gamma   90.00
#
_symmetry.space_group_name_H-M   'P 1'
#
loop_
_entity.id
_entity.type
_entity.pdbx_description
1 polymer ?
#
loop_
_entity_poly.entity_id
_entity_poly.type
_entity_poly.pdbx_seq_one_letter_code
_entity_poly.pdbx_strand_id
1 'polypeptide(L)'
;MSNPPILIIGAGISGLILAQHLRRFNVAFRIFERDSAIDARSGGWGLTLHWSLPALRELLPPDIVERFPETFVNKEASVRGDVGRFQFFNLESGDALYDAPAAERIRVSRVRLRQLLATGINIEALTPYFQWNKNFRDIESTADEITAHFEDGTTYTGRLLVACDGSRSRTREILYPDAEMNQLPVQLLGAATLYSAEEMGGAESIDPFIFQGSHPESNVFLFFSFLDTPNNFENSSKDRYHCQIIISWADSKGIPVPDANTDRIALMKKLTDNWSEPFRSLVHKLPDDVEVRSIRIEDWMFRLGRTHAHPRAVLVGDSAHTMTMFRGEGANNAIVDVLDLVKHVDMRHPRFLDSEALQSSLAAYEKDVFARAEPSFLNSRQACLDAHEFSKIEGSPLVGNESVAYNSVHLSLIKTQYSQYSQYQLADTEIKTVGASGCYGQPDLLISAKPLCSIEVVQLRRNAVQHGSEIQFLNSLVADLESSSSDPVPLVVQKIKNRVFRLQTGQDPAESDLFNSASAQPESSTTGDRASGKAPLGLNDNTSNQIDSSLLTAIEHLAWGRNSTGCFPHRTCSCQYRKDGLQSLSGTSPSLLHGPTLELNSAFPSARDAQKLVKFHLSHLAWHHNCFHGPTFLEQCELFWETGKFDEPLWQALYFSVLSSTVSSIQDSAKVRELVDVDLQAIQSTQQLFSAMVQTLYNSNFLSNLSVCSVQAIVISTEVAHNLGLSQLNATLFNAAVRIAECLGIHKIQDPSTKPPRSKDEWDEKVEREVGKRVWCQMIIQDHFAIPFTDTYSISPMHFSTGRPMNADDHDLMDMPITSPTISTYIRVLVNLAELMPGLVDGLGPMKSRKPLRQQYEHILHIDQKMRGIVKNIPPFFLRGDKTKEAQIPWLAIARRSLAITAAEKIIMIHRPFLFRSFNDPTYTYSRRTCVAAAMTILREHEVIVREGDISIWTHTAFAITAAVIMCFEVNATAENQANIAQSHKDAIVAARRRLADRTNDVLAQRGVALIDAIFTADTASGPAGLGNGTIDFGQILAKFSTFTRMNLGPDTPDTSVSRFSNSDPQDVIGAHFNEMQPTWDTAEDIDFDAWFNGTFHTIHDPLRF
;
A
#
# COMPACT_ATOMS: atom_id res chain seq x y z
N MET A 1 41.94 -25.37 -12.00
CA MET A 1 42.34 -24.11 -12.66
C MET A 1 41.68 -22.98 -11.90
N SER A 2 42.44 -21.96 -11.51
CA SER A 2 41.95 -20.84 -10.70
C SER A 2 40.97 -19.97 -11.48
N ASN A 3 39.82 -19.63 -10.89
CA ASN A 3 38.87 -18.69 -11.48
C ASN A 3 39.51 -17.30 -11.67
N PRO A 4 39.54 -16.74 -12.90
CA PRO A 4 40.00 -15.38 -13.11
C PRO A 4 39.07 -14.36 -12.39
N PRO A 5 39.62 -13.35 -11.70
CA PRO A 5 38.84 -12.41 -10.90
C PRO A 5 38.07 -11.39 -11.75
N ILE A 6 37.11 -10.71 -11.13
CA ILE A 6 36.54 -9.45 -11.65
C ILE A 6 37.52 -8.31 -11.31
N LEU A 7 37.90 -7.50 -12.30
CA LEU A 7 38.78 -6.35 -12.10
C LEU A 7 37.91 -5.09 -11.91
N ILE A 8 38.06 -4.41 -10.78
CA ILE A 8 37.35 -3.17 -10.46
C ILE A 8 38.37 -2.03 -10.51
N ILE A 9 38.23 -1.13 -11.47
CA ILE A 9 39.11 0.05 -11.58
C ILE A 9 38.43 1.20 -10.82
N GLY A 10 38.96 1.57 -9.66
CA GLY A 10 38.47 2.64 -8.79
C GLY A 10 37.76 2.14 -7.53
N ALA A 11 38.12 2.72 -6.38
CA ALA A 11 37.51 2.51 -5.07
C ALA A 11 36.64 3.70 -4.65
N GLY A 12 35.84 4.20 -5.60
CA GLY A 12 34.73 5.12 -5.35
C GLY A 12 33.53 4.42 -4.69
N ILE A 13 32.41 5.14 -4.59
CA ILE A 13 31.18 4.59 -3.98
C ILE A 13 30.70 3.34 -4.74
N SER A 14 30.54 3.40 -6.07
CA SER A 14 30.12 2.26 -6.88
C SER A 14 31.08 1.07 -6.80
N GLY A 15 32.39 1.31 -6.92
CA GLY A 15 33.40 0.25 -6.86
C GLY A 15 33.44 -0.49 -5.52
N LEU A 16 33.33 0.23 -4.40
CA LEU A 16 33.30 -0.38 -3.06
C LEU A 16 31.98 -1.10 -2.79
N ILE A 17 30.85 -0.59 -3.28
CA ILE A 17 29.56 -1.29 -3.17
C ILE A 17 29.60 -2.60 -3.96
N LEU A 18 30.10 -2.57 -5.20
CA LEU A 18 30.28 -3.78 -6.02
C LEU A 18 31.19 -4.77 -5.29
N ALA A 19 32.29 -4.32 -4.72
CA ALA A 19 33.19 -5.19 -3.98
C ALA A 19 32.55 -5.80 -2.71
N GLN A 20 31.74 -5.05 -1.96
CA GLN A 20 30.99 -5.60 -0.83
C GLN A 20 29.97 -6.64 -1.28
N HIS A 21 29.29 -6.39 -2.40
CA HIS A 21 28.38 -7.37 -3.00
C HIS A 21 29.12 -8.65 -3.42
N LEU A 22 30.25 -8.52 -4.13
CA LEU A 22 31.05 -9.68 -4.56
C LEU A 22 31.63 -10.44 -3.36
N ARG A 23 32.07 -9.74 -2.31
CA ARG A 23 32.53 -10.34 -1.05
C ARG A 23 31.42 -11.17 -0.38
N ARG A 24 30.21 -10.62 -0.31
CA ARG A 24 29.03 -11.31 0.26
C ARG A 24 28.76 -12.65 -0.42
N PHE A 25 29.01 -12.74 -1.73
CA PHE A 25 28.80 -13.96 -2.53
C PHE A 25 30.08 -14.75 -2.81
N ASN A 26 31.18 -14.46 -2.12
CA ASN A 26 32.47 -15.14 -2.28
C ASN A 26 32.98 -15.20 -3.73
N VAL A 27 32.74 -14.13 -4.50
CA VAL A 27 33.25 -13.99 -5.88
C VAL A 27 34.64 -13.37 -5.85
N ALA A 28 35.60 -13.95 -6.57
CA ALA A 28 36.96 -13.40 -6.65
C ALA A 28 36.96 -12.06 -7.41
N PHE A 29 37.50 -11.01 -6.78
CA PHE A 29 37.67 -9.70 -7.39
C PHE A 29 39.00 -9.07 -7.00
N ARG A 30 39.43 -8.03 -7.74
CA ARG A 30 40.54 -7.15 -7.38
C ARG A 30 40.15 -5.70 -7.62
N ILE A 31 40.38 -4.84 -6.65
CA ILE A 31 40.17 -3.40 -6.73
C ILE A 31 41.52 -2.72 -6.96
N PHE A 32 41.56 -1.78 -7.89
CA PHE A 32 42.73 -0.96 -8.19
C PHE A 32 42.36 0.51 -8.01
N GLU A 33 43.00 1.18 -7.08
CA GLU A 33 42.74 2.59 -6.77
C GLU A 33 44.03 3.39 -6.95
N ARG A 34 43.90 4.56 -7.58
CA ARG A 34 45.02 5.47 -7.86
C ARG A 34 45.43 6.27 -6.63
N ASP A 35 44.49 6.52 -5.71
CA ASP A 35 44.80 7.16 -4.43
C ASP A 35 45.84 6.31 -3.66
N SER A 36 46.62 6.93 -2.77
CA SER A 36 47.63 6.22 -1.98
C SER A 36 47.06 5.52 -0.74
N ALA A 37 45.88 5.95 -0.28
CA ALA A 37 45.15 5.41 0.87
C ALA A 37 43.67 5.85 0.81
N ILE A 38 42.82 5.24 1.66
CA ILE A 38 41.36 5.49 1.71
C ILE A 38 41.02 6.94 2.09
N ASP A 39 41.89 7.58 2.84
CA ASP A 39 41.82 8.94 3.38
C ASP A 39 42.77 9.92 2.68
N ALA A 40 43.51 9.48 1.64
CA ALA A 40 44.47 10.32 0.92
C ALA A 40 43.84 11.58 0.29
N ARG A 41 42.51 11.58 0.07
CA ARG A 41 41.76 12.77 -0.34
C ARG A 41 41.32 13.57 0.89
N SER A 42 41.95 14.72 1.11
CA SER A 42 41.46 15.72 2.05
C SER A 42 40.16 16.37 1.50
N GLY A 43 39.10 16.33 2.32
CA GLY A 43 37.83 17.02 2.03
C GLY A 43 36.97 16.31 0.98
N GLY A 44 36.03 15.48 1.44
CA GLY A 44 34.96 14.94 0.60
C GLY A 44 33.70 15.80 0.70
N TRP A 45 33.07 16.06 -0.45
CA TRP A 45 31.75 16.69 -0.54
C TRP A 45 30.69 15.76 0.09
N GLY A 46 29.69 16.34 0.75
CA GLY A 46 28.56 15.56 1.28
C GLY A 46 27.74 14.95 0.14
N LEU A 47 27.12 13.80 0.40
CA LEU A 47 26.22 13.13 -0.56
C LEU A 47 24.83 13.05 0.02
N THR A 48 23.81 13.30 -0.80
CA THR A 48 22.42 13.04 -0.45
C THR A 48 22.01 11.74 -1.13
N LEU A 49 21.64 10.74 -0.34
CA LEU A 49 21.10 9.48 -0.83
C LEU A 49 19.60 9.48 -0.55
N HIS A 50 18.79 9.29 -1.59
CA HIS A 50 17.33 9.35 -1.52
C HIS A 50 16.72 8.13 -2.19
N TRP A 51 16.36 8.20 -3.47
CA TRP A 51 15.65 7.10 -4.13
C TRP A 51 16.50 5.83 -4.29
N SER A 52 17.83 5.91 -4.17
CA SER A 52 18.72 4.74 -4.22
C SER A 52 18.92 4.03 -2.87
N LEU A 53 18.36 4.53 -1.77
CA LEU A 53 18.54 3.93 -0.43
C LEU A 53 18.12 2.43 -0.37
N PRO A 54 17.01 1.99 -0.99
CA PRO A 54 16.68 0.57 -1.05
C PRO A 54 17.75 -0.26 -1.78
N ALA A 55 18.25 0.23 -2.91
CA ALA A 55 19.28 -0.44 -3.70
C ALA A 55 20.59 -0.57 -2.92
N LEU A 56 20.99 0.48 -2.19
CA LEU A 56 22.16 0.44 -1.32
C LEU A 56 22.01 -0.63 -0.23
N ARG A 57 20.86 -0.68 0.45
CA ARG A 57 20.59 -1.67 1.51
C ARG A 57 20.56 -3.10 0.97
N GLU A 58 20.11 -3.31 -0.27
CA GLU A 58 20.08 -4.63 -0.92
C GLU A 58 21.49 -5.13 -1.29
N LEU A 59 22.33 -4.25 -1.83
CA LEU A 59 23.66 -4.59 -2.31
C LEU A 59 24.66 -4.90 -1.17
N LEU A 60 24.47 -4.30 0.00
CA LEU A 60 25.42 -4.40 1.10
C LEU A 60 25.17 -5.60 2.02
N PRO A 61 26.22 -6.15 2.66
CA PRO A 61 26.10 -7.08 3.77
C PRO A 61 25.31 -6.49 4.96
N PRO A 62 24.57 -7.31 5.74
CA PRO A 62 23.79 -6.81 6.89
C PRO A 62 24.62 -6.02 7.92
N ASP A 63 25.85 -6.43 8.20
CA ASP A 63 26.76 -5.75 9.13
C ASP A 63 27.15 -4.35 8.66
N ILE A 64 27.25 -4.14 7.34
CA ILE A 64 27.52 -2.82 6.76
C ILE A 64 26.24 -1.97 6.76
N VAL A 65 25.07 -2.58 6.53
CA VAL A 65 23.77 -1.88 6.57
C VAL A 65 23.44 -1.38 7.98
N GLU A 66 23.66 -2.19 9.00
CA GLU A 66 23.44 -1.83 10.40
C GLU A 66 24.32 -0.64 10.82
N ARG A 67 25.54 -0.59 10.29
CA ARG A 67 26.53 0.47 10.53
C ARG A 67 26.37 1.69 9.62
N PHE A 68 25.45 1.68 8.66
CA PHE A 68 25.22 2.81 7.76
C PHE A 68 24.98 4.16 8.47
N PRO A 69 24.30 4.23 9.64
CA PRO A 69 24.20 5.45 10.44
C PRO A 69 25.54 6.08 10.86
N GLU A 70 26.64 5.33 10.88
CA GLU A 70 28.01 5.86 11.12
C GLU A 70 28.44 6.87 10.06
N THR A 71 27.73 6.94 8.93
CA THR A 71 28.08 7.83 7.81
C THR A 71 27.34 9.16 7.83
N PHE A 72 26.32 9.32 8.69
CA PHE A 72 25.39 10.45 8.62
C PHE A 72 26.09 11.76 9.01
N VAL A 73 25.77 12.88 8.34
CA VAL A 73 26.39 14.19 8.64
C VAL A 73 25.81 14.82 9.91
N ASN A 74 24.57 14.48 10.26
CA ASN A 74 23.86 14.95 11.45
C ASN A 74 23.01 13.80 12.00
N LYS A 75 23.61 12.99 12.88
CA LYS A 75 22.97 11.80 13.47
C LYS A 75 21.77 12.19 14.32
N GLU A 76 21.85 13.28 15.06
CA GLU A 76 20.79 13.74 15.95
C GLU A 76 19.52 14.11 15.18
N ALA A 77 19.66 14.90 14.11
CA ALA A 77 18.53 15.22 13.22
C ALA A 77 17.93 13.96 12.58
N SER A 78 18.79 13.03 12.14
CA SER A 78 18.34 11.76 11.56
C SER A 78 17.58 10.88 12.57
N VAL A 79 18.00 10.82 13.83
CA VAL A 79 17.31 10.09 14.91
C VAL A 79 15.95 10.70 15.23
N ARG A 80 15.81 12.03 15.13
CA ARG A 80 14.52 12.73 15.24
C ARG A 80 13.61 12.52 14.02
N GLY A 81 14.08 11.80 12.99
CA GLY A 81 13.34 11.57 11.75
C GLY A 81 13.30 12.80 10.84
N ASP A 82 14.23 13.74 11.01
CA ASP A 82 14.32 14.92 10.15
C ASP A 82 14.88 14.53 8.78
N VAL A 83 14.18 14.95 7.72
CA VAL A 83 14.56 14.69 6.33
C VAL A 83 15.05 15.95 5.62
N GLY A 84 15.10 17.10 6.30
CA GLY A 84 15.42 18.40 5.72
C GLY A 84 14.34 18.92 4.77
N ARG A 85 14.27 20.26 4.65
CA ARG A 85 13.45 20.99 3.69
C ARG A 85 14.21 21.32 2.39
N PHE A 86 15.54 21.36 2.43
CA PHE A 86 16.43 21.64 1.30
C PHE A 86 15.98 22.90 0.54
N GLN A 87 15.76 23.97 1.30
CA GLN A 87 15.08 25.16 0.80
C GLN A 87 15.91 25.90 -0.24
N PHE A 88 15.20 26.54 -1.17
CA PHE A 88 15.76 27.48 -2.13
C PHE A 88 15.41 28.92 -1.73
N PHE A 89 16.41 29.79 -1.65
CA PHE A 89 16.26 31.18 -1.19
C PHE A 89 16.46 32.22 -2.30
N ASN A 90 15.73 33.34 -2.19
CA ASN A 90 16.14 34.61 -2.77
C ASN A 90 17.26 35.18 -1.90
N LEU A 91 18.48 35.27 -2.43
CA LEU A 91 19.63 35.72 -1.65
C LEU A 91 19.66 37.23 -1.40
N GLU A 92 18.88 38.04 -2.12
CA GLU A 92 18.76 39.48 -1.86
C GLU A 92 17.84 39.76 -0.67
N SER A 93 16.63 39.21 -0.69
CA SER A 93 15.63 39.47 0.36
C SER A 93 15.75 38.53 1.57
N GLY A 94 16.31 37.34 1.37
CA GLY A 94 16.37 36.26 2.36
C GLY A 94 15.12 35.38 2.38
N ASP A 95 14.16 35.61 1.48
CA ASP A 95 12.91 34.86 1.44
C ASP A 95 13.12 33.42 0.95
N ALA A 96 12.51 32.45 1.65
CA ALA A 96 12.40 31.08 1.16
C ALA A 96 11.36 31.04 0.02
N LEU A 97 11.79 30.61 -1.17
CA LEU A 97 10.94 30.54 -2.36
C LEU A 97 10.34 29.15 -2.56
N TYR A 98 11.13 28.11 -2.33
CA TYR A 98 10.74 26.72 -2.60
C TYR A 98 11.25 25.77 -1.51
N ASP A 99 10.41 24.78 -1.17
CA ASP A 99 10.77 23.65 -0.33
C ASP A 99 10.81 22.37 -1.18
N ALA A 100 11.80 21.51 -0.93
CA ALA A 100 11.81 20.19 -1.53
C ALA A 100 10.80 19.28 -0.80
N PRO A 101 9.93 18.52 -1.50
CA PRO A 101 8.93 17.67 -0.88
C PRO A 101 9.53 16.66 0.10
N ALA A 102 8.94 16.52 1.29
CA ALA A 102 9.42 15.57 2.29
C ALA A 102 9.41 14.13 1.75
N ALA A 103 10.60 13.55 1.61
CA ALA A 103 10.84 12.19 1.14
C ALA A 103 12.01 11.61 1.94
N GLU A 104 12.07 10.29 2.11
CA GLU A 104 13.21 9.62 2.74
C GLU A 104 14.50 10.00 1.99
N ARG A 105 15.37 10.71 2.69
CA ARG A 105 16.69 11.13 2.20
C ARG A 105 17.64 11.17 3.38
N ILE A 106 18.89 10.80 3.14
CA ILE A 106 19.93 10.73 4.14
C ILE A 106 21.14 11.46 3.59
N ARG A 107 21.61 12.47 4.33
CA ARG A 107 22.85 13.16 4.02
C ARG A 107 24.02 12.45 4.71
N VAL A 108 24.98 12.00 3.92
CA VAL A 108 26.13 11.21 4.38
C VAL A 108 27.45 11.90 4.05
N SER A 109 28.43 11.72 4.92
CA SER A 109 29.81 12.06 4.63
C SER A 109 30.37 11.05 3.63
N ARG A 110 30.83 11.53 2.46
CA ARG A 110 31.46 10.68 1.44
C ARG A 110 32.67 9.93 1.98
N VAL A 111 33.45 10.56 2.86
CA VAL A 111 34.65 9.97 3.47
C VAL A 111 34.25 8.81 4.38
N ARG A 112 33.33 9.04 5.32
CA ARG A 112 32.85 7.99 6.22
C ARG A 112 32.16 6.86 5.47
N LEU A 113 31.39 7.18 4.42
CA LEU A 113 30.77 6.17 3.58
C LEU A 113 31.81 5.30 2.86
N ARG A 114 32.86 5.89 2.25
CA ARG A 114 33.96 5.11 1.65
C ARG A 114 34.67 4.23 2.69
N GLN A 115 34.94 4.77 3.89
CA GLN A 115 35.58 4.02 4.98
C GLN A 115 34.71 2.83 5.43
N LEU A 116 33.42 3.06 5.66
CA LEU A 116 32.48 2.01 6.01
C LEU A 116 32.43 0.92 4.92
N LEU A 117 32.29 1.33 3.66
CA LEU A 117 32.25 0.40 2.52
C LEU A 117 33.57 -0.34 2.30
N ALA A 118 34.71 0.17 2.77
CA ALA A 118 35.99 -0.53 2.73
C ALA A 118 36.17 -1.55 3.87
N THR A 119 35.29 -1.55 4.88
CA THR A 119 35.37 -2.46 6.03
C THR A 119 35.41 -3.92 5.57
N GLY A 120 36.44 -4.64 6.01
CA GLY A 120 36.62 -6.07 5.73
C GLY A 120 36.99 -6.39 4.27
N ILE A 121 37.23 -5.37 3.44
CA ILE A 121 37.85 -5.50 2.11
C ILE A 121 39.29 -5.01 2.18
N ASN A 122 39.52 -3.90 2.89
CA ASN A 122 40.83 -3.28 3.11
C ASN A 122 41.46 -3.77 4.44
N ILE A 123 41.70 -5.08 4.57
CA ILE A 123 42.38 -5.69 5.73
C ILE A 123 43.64 -6.43 5.27
N GLU A 124 44.67 -6.54 6.13
CA GLU A 124 45.97 -7.12 5.77
C GLU A 124 45.89 -8.50 5.08
N ALA A 125 44.96 -9.36 5.52
CA ALA A 125 44.72 -10.69 4.96
C ALA A 125 44.08 -10.69 3.55
N LEU A 126 43.44 -9.59 3.13
CA LEU A 126 42.79 -9.40 1.82
C LEU A 126 43.50 -8.35 0.95
N THR A 127 44.60 -7.76 1.42
CA THR A 127 45.46 -6.79 0.69
C THR A 127 45.86 -7.20 -0.73
N PRO A 128 46.05 -8.50 -1.08
CA PRO A 128 46.31 -8.86 -2.48
C PRO A 128 45.17 -8.46 -3.44
N TYR A 129 43.95 -8.30 -2.92
CA TYR A 129 42.72 -7.98 -3.66
C TYR A 129 42.38 -6.49 -3.67
N PHE A 130 43.08 -5.64 -2.93
CA PHE A 130 42.90 -4.18 -2.94
C PHE A 130 44.27 -3.50 -3.11
N GLN A 131 44.48 -2.86 -4.25
CA GLN A 131 45.77 -2.30 -4.64
C GLN A 131 45.68 -0.77 -4.74
N TRP A 132 46.40 -0.08 -3.86
CA TRP A 132 46.59 1.38 -3.88
C TRP A 132 47.69 1.80 -4.87
N ASN A 133 47.75 3.08 -5.22
CA ASN A 133 48.72 3.65 -6.17
C ASN A 133 48.71 2.99 -7.55
N LYS A 134 47.55 2.49 -7.99
CA LYS A 134 47.38 1.82 -9.28
C LYS A 134 46.76 2.76 -10.30
N ASN A 135 47.60 3.48 -11.03
CA ASN A 135 47.19 4.29 -12.17
C ASN A 135 46.92 3.39 -13.38
N PHE A 136 45.64 3.25 -13.71
CA PHE A 136 45.18 2.45 -14.84
C PHE A 136 45.53 3.13 -16.17
N ARG A 137 46.11 2.38 -17.11
CA ARG A 137 46.67 2.91 -18.35
C ARG A 137 45.92 2.43 -19.59
N ASP A 138 45.73 1.12 -19.71
CA ASP A 138 45.27 0.48 -20.95
C ASP A 138 44.54 -0.87 -20.74
N ILE A 139 43.80 -1.30 -21.76
CA ILE A 139 43.08 -2.59 -21.81
C ILE A 139 43.60 -3.43 -22.97
N GLU A 140 43.89 -4.70 -22.69
CA GLU A 140 43.95 -5.75 -23.71
C GLU A 140 42.82 -6.75 -23.45
N SER A 141 42.03 -7.13 -24.46
CA SER A 141 40.93 -8.07 -24.26
C SER A 141 40.82 -9.08 -25.39
N THR A 142 40.53 -10.32 -25.03
CA THR A 142 40.16 -11.40 -25.94
C THR A 142 38.68 -11.74 -25.78
N ALA A 143 38.21 -12.75 -26.50
CA ALA A 143 36.86 -13.28 -26.34
C ALA A 143 36.62 -13.81 -24.92
N ASP A 144 37.65 -14.23 -24.18
CA ASP A 144 37.56 -14.96 -22.91
C ASP A 144 38.16 -14.21 -21.71
N GLU A 145 39.13 -13.34 -21.94
CA GLU A 145 39.90 -12.68 -20.89
C GLU A 145 40.05 -11.18 -21.13
N ILE A 146 40.32 -10.45 -20.06
CA ILE A 146 40.65 -9.03 -20.12
C ILE A 146 41.82 -8.73 -19.18
N THR A 147 42.83 -8.04 -19.71
CA THR A 147 44.05 -7.65 -19.00
C THR A 147 44.06 -6.13 -18.83
N ALA A 148 44.16 -5.70 -17.58
CA ALA A 148 44.38 -4.31 -17.20
C ALA A 148 45.89 -4.02 -17.12
N HIS A 149 46.33 -2.96 -17.79
CA HIS A 149 47.72 -2.47 -17.73
C HIS A 149 47.80 -1.21 -16.88
N PHE A 150 48.83 -1.11 -16.05
CA PHE A 150 49.05 0.02 -15.16
C PHE A 150 50.35 0.76 -15.52
N GLU A 151 50.45 2.02 -15.11
CA GLU A 151 51.62 2.87 -15.41
C GLU A 151 52.92 2.36 -14.78
N ASP A 152 52.83 1.66 -13.65
CA ASP A 152 53.97 1.02 -12.96
C ASP A 152 54.50 -0.24 -13.68
N GLY A 153 53.92 -0.58 -14.84
CA GLY A 153 54.28 -1.76 -15.64
C GLY A 153 53.62 -3.06 -15.17
N THR A 154 52.86 -3.04 -14.06
CA THR A 154 52.12 -4.22 -13.62
C THR A 154 50.90 -4.48 -14.50
N THR A 155 50.53 -5.75 -14.63
CA THR A 155 49.36 -6.18 -15.39
C THR A 155 48.56 -7.19 -14.59
N TYR A 156 47.24 -7.19 -14.81
CA TYR A 156 46.32 -8.09 -14.12
C TYR A 156 45.26 -8.58 -15.08
N THR A 157 45.15 -9.90 -15.21
CA THR A 157 44.15 -10.55 -16.05
C THR A 157 42.95 -10.99 -15.22
N GLY A 158 41.76 -10.79 -15.77
CA GLY A 158 40.48 -11.18 -15.22
C GLY A 158 39.49 -11.54 -16.31
N ARG A 159 38.23 -11.75 -15.93
CA ARG A 159 37.15 -12.14 -16.85
C ARG A 159 36.17 -11.02 -17.21
N LEU A 160 36.18 -9.94 -16.43
CA LEU A 160 35.38 -8.73 -16.61
C LEU A 160 36.13 -7.57 -15.96
N LEU A 161 36.17 -6.42 -16.64
CA LEU A 161 36.66 -5.16 -16.11
C LEU A 161 35.48 -4.20 -15.92
N VAL A 162 35.28 -3.78 -14.68
CA VAL A 162 34.25 -2.82 -14.29
C VAL A 162 34.90 -1.49 -13.94
N ALA A 163 34.59 -0.46 -14.71
CA ALA A 163 35.18 0.86 -14.57
C ALA A 163 34.37 1.73 -13.61
N CYS A 164 34.92 1.92 -12.42
CA CYS A 164 34.41 2.77 -11.34
C CYS A 164 35.37 3.95 -11.06
N ASP A 165 36.15 4.36 -12.07
CA ASP A 165 37.28 5.30 -12.01
C ASP A 165 36.87 6.78 -12.16
N GLY A 166 35.56 7.05 -12.14
CA GLY A 166 34.99 8.37 -11.91
C GLY A 166 34.95 9.30 -13.13
N SER A 167 34.77 10.60 -12.89
CA SER A 167 34.61 11.60 -13.95
C SER A 167 35.86 11.85 -14.81
N ARG A 168 37.03 11.35 -14.41
CA ARG A 168 38.27 11.36 -15.20
C ARG A 168 38.66 9.93 -15.61
N SER A 169 37.65 9.15 -16.00
CA SER A 169 37.79 7.73 -16.33
C SER A 169 38.69 7.55 -17.55
N ARG A 170 39.84 6.92 -17.34
CA ARG A 170 40.71 6.47 -18.44
C ARG A 170 40.05 5.32 -19.20
N THR A 171 39.26 4.51 -18.51
CA THR A 171 38.51 3.43 -19.15
C THR A 171 37.51 3.98 -20.17
N ARG A 172 36.80 5.07 -19.84
CA ARG A 172 35.90 5.74 -20.78
C ARG A 172 36.63 6.19 -22.03
N GLU A 173 37.79 6.82 -21.91
CA GLU A 173 38.58 7.28 -23.07
C GLU A 173 38.98 6.11 -23.99
N ILE A 174 39.27 4.93 -23.44
CA ILE A 174 39.58 3.73 -24.22
C ILE A 174 38.32 3.18 -24.91
N LEU A 175 37.21 3.10 -24.17
CA LEU A 175 35.96 2.53 -24.67
C LEU A 175 35.20 3.47 -25.62
N TYR A 176 35.46 4.77 -25.52
CA TYR A 176 34.90 5.84 -26.34
C TYR A 176 36.01 6.85 -26.69
N PRO A 177 36.85 6.57 -27.70
CA PRO A 177 37.98 7.44 -28.08
C PRO A 177 37.59 8.88 -28.43
N ASP A 178 36.36 9.08 -28.92
CA ASP A 178 35.81 10.41 -29.25
C ASP A 178 35.03 11.03 -28.07
N ALA A 179 35.12 10.48 -26.86
CA ALA A 179 34.44 11.02 -25.70
C ALA A 179 35.14 12.26 -25.16
N GLU A 180 34.50 13.41 -25.33
CA GLU A 180 34.90 14.66 -24.71
C GLU A 180 33.92 15.07 -23.62
N MET A 181 34.43 15.48 -22.47
CA MET A 181 33.62 16.09 -21.42
C MET A 181 33.00 17.37 -21.94
N ASN A 182 31.68 17.49 -21.84
CA ASN A 182 30.97 18.69 -22.24
C ASN A 182 31.11 19.75 -21.13
N GLN A 183 31.92 20.77 -21.39
CA GLN A 183 32.08 21.89 -20.46
C GLN A 183 30.86 22.79 -20.50
N LEU A 184 30.20 22.97 -19.35
CA LEU A 184 29.09 23.90 -19.22
C LEU A 184 29.63 25.32 -18.95
N PRO A 185 28.89 26.37 -19.37
CA PRO A 185 29.34 27.75 -19.27
C PRO A 185 29.18 28.32 -17.84
N VAL A 186 29.69 27.59 -16.84
CA VAL A 186 29.56 27.88 -15.42
C VAL A 186 30.91 27.72 -14.73
N GLN A 187 31.24 28.70 -13.89
CA GLN A 187 32.38 28.69 -12.97
C GLN A 187 31.89 28.36 -11.56
N LEU A 188 32.69 27.62 -10.80
CA LEU A 188 32.39 27.27 -9.42
C LEU A 188 33.61 27.46 -8.53
N LEU A 189 33.43 28.12 -7.39
CA LEU A 189 34.35 28.15 -6.26
C LEU A 189 33.73 27.40 -5.07
N GLY A 190 34.51 26.50 -4.48
CA GLY A 190 34.07 25.68 -3.35
C GLY A 190 35.07 25.70 -2.19
N ALA A 191 34.57 25.84 -0.97
CA ALA A 191 35.34 25.80 0.26
C ALA A 191 34.71 24.84 1.28
N ALA A 192 35.55 24.23 2.12
CA ALA A 192 35.13 23.52 3.32
C ALA A 192 35.75 24.21 4.54
N THR A 193 34.95 24.49 5.57
CA THR A 193 35.37 25.31 6.72
C THR A 193 34.72 24.83 8.02
N LEU A 194 35.29 25.24 9.15
CA LEU A 194 34.76 24.97 10.48
C LEU A 194 34.15 26.24 11.07
N TYR A 195 32.87 26.19 11.43
CA TYR A 195 32.18 27.29 12.10
C TYR A 195 31.76 26.95 13.52
N SER A 196 31.95 27.88 14.45
CA SER A 196 31.27 27.89 15.74
C SER A 196 29.76 28.18 15.55
N ALA A 197 28.96 27.92 16.59
CA ALA A 197 27.53 28.24 16.57
C ALA A 197 27.24 29.74 16.34
N GLU A 198 28.10 30.63 16.84
CA GLU A 198 28.00 32.07 16.62
C GLU A 198 28.32 32.44 15.15
N GLU A 199 29.34 31.81 14.57
CA GLU A 199 29.71 32.04 13.18
C GLU A 199 28.62 31.57 12.21
N MET A 200 27.97 30.44 12.52
CA MET A 200 26.83 29.88 11.80
C MET A 200 25.61 30.82 11.76
N GLY A 201 25.45 31.70 12.76
CA GLY A 201 24.42 32.75 12.76
C GLY A 201 22.98 32.21 12.62
N GLY A 202 22.70 31.01 13.14
CA GLY A 202 21.40 30.36 13.05
C GLY A 202 21.15 29.58 11.76
N ALA A 203 22.12 29.43 10.87
CA ALA A 203 21.94 28.70 9.61
C ALA A 203 21.61 27.20 9.79
N GLU A 204 21.94 26.59 10.94
CA GLU A 204 21.47 25.26 11.31
C GLU A 204 19.95 25.17 11.55
N SER A 205 19.31 26.31 11.85
CA SER A 205 17.85 26.41 11.99
C SER A 205 17.14 26.56 10.65
N ILE A 206 17.86 26.91 9.58
CA ILE A 206 17.32 26.96 8.21
C ILE A 206 17.01 25.54 7.74
N ASP A 207 18.03 24.69 7.75
CA ASP A 207 17.94 23.27 7.40
C ASP A 207 19.05 22.50 8.15
N PRO A 208 18.77 21.31 8.70
CA PRO A 208 19.78 20.54 9.43
C PRO A 208 20.84 19.86 8.53
N PHE A 209 20.70 19.92 7.20
CA PHE A 209 21.56 19.27 6.23
C PHE A 209 22.09 20.20 5.14
N ILE A 210 21.21 20.79 4.32
CA ILE A 210 21.60 21.63 3.18
C ILE A 210 20.56 22.72 2.87
N PHE A 211 21.00 23.82 2.26
CA PHE A 211 20.14 24.80 1.61
C PHE A 211 20.87 25.49 0.46
N GLN A 212 20.11 26.15 -0.41
CA GLN A 212 20.64 26.77 -1.62
C GLN A 212 19.87 28.03 -1.96
N GLY A 213 20.37 28.82 -2.91
CA GLY A 213 19.66 30.02 -3.37
C GLY A 213 20.38 30.72 -4.50
N SER A 214 19.71 31.69 -5.12
CA SER A 214 20.31 32.57 -6.11
C SER A 214 19.95 34.02 -5.84
N HIS A 215 20.85 34.92 -6.21
CA HIS A 215 20.57 36.36 -6.15
C HIS A 215 19.86 36.81 -7.45
N PRO A 216 18.73 37.55 -7.38
CA PRO A 216 17.93 37.92 -8.54
C PRO A 216 18.66 38.81 -9.55
N GLU A 217 19.38 39.84 -9.09
CA GLU A 217 20.12 40.72 -9.99
C GLU A 217 21.45 40.11 -10.45
N SER A 218 22.31 39.76 -9.49
CA SER A 218 23.65 39.28 -9.80
C SER A 218 23.67 37.86 -10.36
N ASN A 219 22.61 37.06 -10.23
CA ASN A 219 22.52 35.70 -10.77
C ASN A 219 23.70 34.80 -10.34
N VAL A 220 24.17 35.02 -9.12
CA VAL A 220 25.17 34.19 -8.44
C VAL A 220 24.42 33.20 -7.55
N PHE A 221 24.82 31.94 -7.62
CA PHE A 221 24.19 30.82 -6.89
C PHE A 221 25.01 30.45 -5.65
N LEU A 222 24.29 30.10 -4.58
CA LEU A 222 24.80 29.53 -3.34
C LEU A 222 24.34 28.08 -3.21
N PHE A 223 25.27 27.20 -2.85
CA PHE A 223 24.94 25.94 -2.21
C PHE A 223 25.70 25.81 -0.89
N PHE A 224 24.95 25.54 0.18
CA PHE A 224 25.47 25.32 1.52
C PHE A 224 25.14 23.91 2.00
N SER A 225 26.08 23.24 2.66
CA SER A 225 25.88 21.91 3.24
C SER A 225 26.67 21.71 4.52
N PHE A 226 26.06 21.02 5.48
CA PHE A 226 26.82 20.38 6.56
C PHE A 226 27.57 19.16 6.00
N LEU A 227 28.82 19.03 6.41
CA LEU A 227 29.68 17.85 6.21
C LEU A 227 29.82 17.05 7.51
N ASP A 228 29.73 17.72 8.66
CA ASP A 228 29.64 17.12 9.99
C ASP A 228 29.09 18.11 11.03
N THR A 229 28.36 17.61 12.03
CA THR A 229 27.91 18.43 13.18
C THR A 229 28.80 18.22 14.42
N PRO A 230 28.79 19.17 15.38
CA PRO A 230 29.49 19.00 16.65
C PRO A 230 29.06 17.73 17.38
N ASN A 231 30.00 17.03 18.00
CA ASN A 231 29.78 15.81 18.79
C ASN A 231 29.05 14.68 18.02
N ASN A 232 29.10 14.69 16.68
CA ASN A 232 28.41 13.68 15.88
C ASN A 232 29.07 12.28 16.05
N PHE A 233 30.41 12.23 16.06
CA PHE A 233 31.23 11.05 16.34
C PHE A 233 32.47 11.40 17.17
N GLU A 234 33.21 10.40 17.67
CA GLU A 234 34.41 10.61 18.50
C GLU A 234 35.50 11.46 17.82
N ASN A 235 35.61 11.38 16.49
CA ASN A 235 36.55 12.15 15.69
C ASN A 235 35.95 13.45 15.12
N SER A 236 34.68 13.74 15.40
CA SER A 236 34.06 15.02 15.04
C SER A 236 34.59 16.13 15.93
N SER A 237 34.50 17.37 15.45
CA SER A 237 34.74 18.53 16.31
C SER A 237 33.75 18.53 17.48
N LYS A 238 34.21 18.94 18.66
CA LYS A 238 33.37 18.99 19.87
C LYS A 238 32.39 20.16 19.87
N ASP A 239 32.75 21.25 19.19
CA ASP A 239 32.08 22.54 19.29
C ASP A 239 31.91 23.25 17.94
N ARG A 240 32.45 22.70 16.84
CA ARG A 240 32.36 23.30 15.51
C ARG A 240 31.62 22.44 14.49
N TYR A 241 30.87 23.11 13.63
CA TYR A 241 30.24 22.55 12.45
C TYR A 241 31.24 22.51 11.31
N HIS A 242 31.35 21.36 10.64
CA HIS A 242 32.11 21.26 9.40
C HIS A 242 31.14 21.51 8.24
N CYS A 243 31.38 22.60 7.51
CA CYS A 243 30.46 23.12 6.51
C CYS A 243 31.13 23.20 5.14
N GLN A 244 30.30 23.20 4.11
CA GLN A 244 30.67 23.32 2.72
C GLN A 244 29.90 24.48 2.10
N ILE A 245 30.63 25.35 1.41
CA ILE A 245 30.09 26.52 0.73
C ILE A 245 30.52 26.48 -0.72
N ILE A 246 29.56 26.67 -1.61
CA ILE A 246 29.75 26.78 -3.05
C ILE A 246 29.19 28.10 -3.52
N ILE A 247 29.98 28.81 -4.32
CA ILE A 247 29.55 29.97 -5.07
C ILE A 247 29.80 29.70 -6.55
N SER A 248 28.76 29.82 -7.37
CA SER A 248 28.88 29.60 -8.81
C SER A 248 28.16 30.65 -9.64
N TRP A 249 28.66 30.87 -10.86
CA TRP A 249 28.17 31.91 -11.76
C TRP A 249 28.42 31.54 -13.23
N ALA A 250 27.60 32.08 -14.13
CA ALA A 250 27.75 31.85 -15.57
C ALA A 250 28.93 32.64 -16.17
N ASP A 251 29.59 32.07 -17.18
CA ASP A 251 30.70 32.71 -17.91
C ASP A 251 30.30 34.03 -18.58
N SER A 252 29.03 34.17 -18.98
CA SER A 252 28.49 35.36 -19.64
C SER A 252 28.66 36.65 -18.83
N LYS A 253 28.94 36.53 -17.53
CA LYS A 253 29.23 37.67 -16.64
C LYS A 253 30.64 38.24 -16.83
N GLY A 254 31.54 37.53 -17.53
CA GLY A 254 32.91 37.99 -17.77
C GLY A 254 33.76 38.13 -16.50
N ILE A 255 33.44 37.38 -15.45
CA ILE A 255 34.16 37.39 -14.17
C ILE A 255 35.24 36.30 -14.19
N PRO A 256 36.54 36.65 -14.29
CA PRO A 256 37.61 35.66 -14.31
C PRO A 256 37.82 35.05 -12.92
N VAL A 257 38.19 33.77 -12.88
CA VAL A 257 38.61 33.10 -11.64
C VAL A 257 40.11 33.38 -11.39
N PRO A 258 40.50 33.98 -10.25
CA PRO A 258 41.90 34.22 -9.93
C PRO A 258 42.70 32.92 -9.74
N ASP A 259 44.01 32.98 -10.00
CA ASP A 259 44.92 31.85 -9.74
C ASP A 259 45.23 31.69 -8.25
N ALA A 260 45.45 32.80 -7.54
CA ALA A 260 45.80 32.79 -6.12
C ALA A 260 44.59 32.49 -5.23
N ASN A 261 44.78 31.64 -4.21
CA ASN A 261 43.73 31.24 -3.27
C ASN A 261 43.13 32.42 -2.50
N THR A 262 43.97 33.34 -2.02
CA THR A 262 43.54 34.55 -1.30
C THR A 262 42.61 35.41 -2.15
N ASP A 263 42.89 35.51 -3.45
CA ASP A 263 42.09 36.31 -4.37
C ASP A 263 40.77 35.61 -4.71
N ARG A 264 40.73 34.27 -4.71
CA ARG A 264 39.47 33.51 -4.81
C ARG A 264 38.56 33.74 -3.61
N ILE A 265 39.12 33.77 -2.40
CA ILE A 265 38.36 34.11 -1.18
C ILE A 265 37.82 35.53 -1.29
N ALA A 266 38.68 36.50 -1.66
CA ALA A 266 38.27 37.89 -1.85
C ALA A 266 37.17 38.02 -2.93
N LEU A 267 37.25 37.23 -4.02
CA LEU A 267 36.22 37.18 -5.03
C LEU A 267 34.90 36.62 -4.49
N MET A 268 34.92 35.51 -3.73
CA MET A 268 33.70 34.98 -3.09
C MET A 268 33.04 36.02 -2.19
N LYS A 269 33.81 36.73 -1.35
CA LYS A 269 33.31 37.81 -0.49
C LYS A 269 32.70 38.94 -1.35
N LYS A 270 33.41 39.40 -2.38
CA LYS A 270 32.92 40.45 -3.31
C LYS A 270 31.63 40.07 -4.05
N LEU A 271 31.49 38.82 -4.51
CA LEU A 271 30.29 38.36 -5.23
C LEU A 271 29.05 38.27 -4.33
N THR A 272 29.24 38.32 -3.01
CA THR A 272 28.20 38.11 -2.01
C THR A 272 27.97 39.34 -1.11
N ASP A 273 28.61 40.47 -1.41
CA ASP A 273 28.53 41.72 -0.64
C ASP A 273 27.10 42.22 -0.42
N ASN A 274 26.22 42.00 -1.41
CA ASN A 274 24.84 42.45 -1.44
C ASN A 274 23.82 41.38 -1.03
N TRP A 275 24.26 40.26 -0.46
CA TRP A 275 23.36 39.21 0.00
C TRP A 275 22.78 39.52 1.39
N SER A 276 21.59 38.99 1.65
CA SER A 276 20.96 38.98 2.96
C SER A 276 21.69 38.08 3.97
N GLU A 277 21.48 38.34 5.25
CA GLU A 277 21.95 37.48 6.33
C GLU A 277 21.00 36.28 6.53
N PRO A 278 21.51 35.08 6.88
CA PRO A 278 22.91 34.77 7.22
C PRO A 278 23.79 34.40 6.01
N PHE A 279 23.24 34.35 4.78
CA PHE A 279 23.95 33.86 3.59
C PHE A 279 25.25 34.63 3.32
N ARG A 280 25.20 35.95 3.47
CA ARG A 280 26.37 36.82 3.36
C ARG A 280 27.42 36.50 4.43
N SER A 281 27.06 36.50 5.72
CA SER A 281 28.01 36.21 6.80
C SER A 281 28.66 34.83 6.65
N LEU A 282 27.93 33.83 6.18
CA LEU A 282 28.50 32.50 5.94
C LEU A 282 29.66 32.52 4.93
N VAL A 283 29.67 33.43 3.96
CA VAL A 283 30.79 33.57 3.01
C VAL A 283 31.85 34.53 3.54
N HIS A 284 31.44 35.64 4.16
CA HIS A 284 32.35 36.66 4.67
C HIS A 284 33.20 36.19 5.85
N LYS A 285 32.69 35.24 6.64
CA LYS A 285 33.42 34.62 7.76
C LYS A 285 34.35 33.48 7.32
N LEU A 286 34.48 33.20 6.02
CA LEU A 286 35.50 32.26 5.54
C LEU A 286 36.89 32.72 6.01
N PRO A 287 37.67 31.84 6.65
CA PRO A 287 39.04 32.12 7.04
C PRO A 287 39.89 32.52 5.84
N ASP A 288 40.82 33.46 6.00
CA ASP A 288 41.63 33.96 4.89
C ASP A 288 42.65 32.93 4.36
N ASP A 289 42.86 31.83 5.09
CA ASP A 289 43.74 30.71 4.74
C ASP A 289 42.98 29.45 4.28
N VAL A 290 41.64 29.49 4.20
CA VAL A 290 40.83 28.33 3.76
C VAL A 290 41.12 28.00 2.30
N GLU A 291 41.25 26.71 1.97
CA GLU A 291 41.42 26.28 0.58
C GLU A 291 40.11 26.49 -0.21
N VAL A 292 40.16 27.34 -1.23
CA VAL A 292 39.08 27.56 -2.20
C VAL A 292 39.45 26.92 -3.54
N ARG A 293 38.71 25.86 -3.86
CA ARG A 293 38.89 25.09 -5.10
C ARG A 293 38.08 25.71 -6.23
N SER A 294 38.74 25.91 -7.37
CA SER A 294 38.09 26.27 -8.63
C SER A 294 37.74 25.00 -9.40
N ILE A 295 36.49 24.87 -9.82
CA ILE A 295 35.99 23.72 -10.57
C ILE A 295 35.25 24.23 -11.81
N ARG A 296 35.69 23.77 -12.98
CA ARG A 296 34.91 23.90 -14.22
C ARG A 296 33.82 22.84 -14.22
N ILE A 297 32.56 23.26 -14.39
CA ILE A 297 31.45 22.31 -14.47
C ILE A 297 31.48 21.61 -15.82
N GLU A 298 31.47 20.29 -15.79
CA GLU A 298 31.48 19.44 -16.97
C GLU A 298 30.50 18.29 -16.75
N ASP A 299 29.91 17.79 -17.84
CA ASP A 299 29.08 16.61 -17.82
C ASP A 299 29.41 15.70 -19.02
N TRP A 300 29.07 14.42 -18.91
CA TRP A 300 29.22 13.48 -20.01
C TRP A 300 28.31 12.27 -19.80
N MET A 301 27.77 11.73 -20.89
CA MET A 301 26.98 10.50 -20.87
C MET A 301 27.36 9.61 -22.05
N PHE A 302 27.49 8.31 -21.77
CA PHE A 302 27.76 7.32 -22.80
C PHE A 302 26.60 7.19 -23.81
N ARG A 303 26.88 6.60 -24.97
CA ARG A 303 25.90 6.35 -26.03
C ARG A 303 25.74 4.85 -26.24
N LEU A 304 24.52 4.41 -26.52
CA LEU A 304 24.22 3.03 -26.86
C LEU A 304 24.78 2.65 -28.24
N GLY A 305 25.03 1.35 -28.44
CA GLY A 305 25.38 0.80 -29.75
C GLY A 305 26.83 1.00 -30.17
N ARG A 306 27.76 1.20 -29.23
CA ARG A 306 29.20 1.23 -29.53
C ARG A 306 29.69 -0.10 -30.10
N THR A 307 30.69 -0.05 -30.97
CA THR A 307 31.47 -1.24 -31.35
C THR A 307 32.35 -1.67 -30.19
N HIS A 308 32.12 -2.86 -29.62
CA HIS A 308 32.86 -3.35 -28.46
C HIS A 308 34.26 -3.87 -28.83
N ALA A 309 35.21 -2.97 -29.09
CA ALA A 309 36.63 -3.34 -29.21
C ALA A 309 37.13 -4.10 -27.96
N HIS A 310 36.51 -3.79 -26.81
CA HIS A 310 36.71 -4.49 -25.54
C HIS A 310 35.37 -5.03 -24.99
N PRO A 311 34.96 -6.25 -25.38
CA PRO A 311 33.64 -6.81 -25.05
C PRO A 311 33.47 -7.19 -23.58
N ARG A 312 34.56 -7.21 -22.80
CA ARG A 312 34.58 -7.57 -21.38
C ARG A 312 34.78 -6.36 -20.46
N ALA A 313 34.56 -5.15 -20.97
CA ALA A 313 34.72 -3.90 -20.22
C ALA A 313 33.43 -3.07 -20.21
N VAL A 314 33.04 -2.59 -19.01
CA VAL A 314 31.79 -1.86 -18.79
C VAL A 314 32.00 -0.66 -17.85
N LEU A 315 31.25 0.43 -18.10
CA LEU A 315 31.27 1.66 -17.30
C LEU A 315 30.16 1.65 -16.22
N VAL A 316 30.45 2.21 -15.04
CA VAL A 316 29.54 2.29 -13.88
C VAL A 316 29.70 3.63 -13.15
N GLY A 317 28.61 4.32 -12.88
CA GLY A 317 28.58 5.61 -12.19
C GLY A 317 29.15 6.74 -13.04
N ASP A 318 29.91 7.65 -12.43
CA ASP A 318 30.47 8.82 -13.12
C ASP A 318 31.36 8.47 -14.33
N SER A 319 31.91 7.26 -14.41
CA SER A 319 32.63 6.83 -15.62
C SER A 319 31.69 6.72 -16.83
N ALA A 320 30.42 6.33 -16.61
CA ALA A 320 29.36 6.19 -17.61
C ALA A 320 28.53 7.48 -17.81
N HIS A 321 28.20 8.19 -16.74
CA HIS A 321 27.30 9.36 -16.80
C HIS A 321 27.69 10.43 -15.78
N THR A 322 28.82 11.11 -15.98
CA THR A 322 29.19 12.26 -15.12
C THR A 322 28.10 13.34 -15.20
N MET A 323 27.43 13.61 -14.08
CA MET A 323 26.35 14.61 -13.96
C MET A 323 26.80 15.81 -13.11
N THR A 324 26.10 16.94 -13.28
CA THR A 324 26.31 18.13 -12.44
C THR A 324 25.71 17.96 -11.03
N MET A 325 26.16 18.76 -10.05
CA MET A 325 25.76 18.59 -8.64
C MET A 325 24.36 19.13 -8.30
N PHE A 326 23.76 19.96 -9.16
CA PHE A 326 22.62 20.83 -8.82
C PHE A 326 21.34 20.09 -8.43
N ARG A 327 21.25 18.78 -8.74
CA ARG A 327 20.15 17.91 -8.30
C ARG A 327 20.56 16.76 -7.36
N GLY A 328 21.85 16.56 -7.12
CA GLY A 328 22.33 15.46 -6.26
C GLY A 328 22.08 14.04 -6.81
N GLU A 329 21.93 13.87 -8.12
CA GLU A 329 21.49 12.61 -8.75
C GLU A 329 22.62 11.60 -9.01
N GLY A 330 23.88 12.04 -9.12
CA GLY A 330 24.99 11.18 -9.58
C GLY A 330 25.25 9.95 -8.71
N ALA A 331 25.38 10.13 -7.38
CA ALA A 331 25.63 9.01 -6.47
C ALA A 331 24.45 8.01 -6.41
N ASN A 332 23.22 8.51 -6.54
CA ASN A 332 22.03 7.66 -6.55
C ASN A 332 21.98 6.79 -7.80
N ASN A 333 22.29 7.36 -8.97
CA ASN A 333 22.45 6.61 -10.21
C ASN A 333 23.59 5.59 -10.12
N ALA A 334 24.77 5.99 -9.62
CA ALA A 334 25.91 5.08 -9.48
C ALA A 334 25.63 3.86 -8.57
N ILE A 335 24.81 4.02 -7.53
CA ILE A 335 24.38 2.90 -6.68
C ILE A 335 23.48 1.94 -7.46
N VAL A 336 22.51 2.47 -8.21
CA VAL A 336 21.59 1.63 -8.98
C VAL A 336 22.25 1.02 -10.21
N ASP A 337 23.28 1.65 -10.78
CA ASP A 337 24.09 1.01 -11.82
C ASP A 337 24.73 -0.30 -11.32
N VAL A 338 25.27 -0.31 -10.09
CA VAL A 338 25.81 -1.55 -9.51
C VAL A 338 24.70 -2.59 -9.39
N LEU A 339 23.52 -2.16 -8.97
CA LEU A 339 22.35 -3.02 -8.81
C LEU A 339 21.84 -3.59 -10.14
N ASP A 340 21.86 -2.81 -11.21
CA ASP A 340 21.48 -3.23 -12.56
C ASP A 340 22.57 -4.15 -13.15
N LEU A 341 23.84 -3.84 -12.92
CA LEU A 341 24.97 -4.63 -13.41
C LEU A 341 24.93 -6.05 -12.88
N VAL A 342 24.75 -6.22 -11.56
CA VAL A 342 24.73 -7.56 -10.95
C VAL A 342 23.51 -8.36 -11.44
N LYS A 343 22.38 -7.70 -11.75
CA LYS A 343 21.19 -8.38 -12.32
C LYS A 343 21.40 -8.95 -13.69
N HIS A 344 22.00 -8.15 -14.56
CA HIS A 344 22.20 -8.56 -15.94
C HIS A 344 23.38 -9.51 -16.09
N VAL A 345 24.40 -9.38 -15.23
CA VAL A 345 25.65 -10.15 -15.31
C VAL A 345 25.76 -11.09 -14.11
N ASP A 346 25.57 -12.39 -14.34
CA ASP A 346 25.80 -13.40 -13.31
C ASP A 346 27.30 -13.57 -13.00
N MET A 347 27.78 -12.80 -12.04
CA MET A 347 29.18 -12.82 -11.61
C MET A 347 29.51 -14.04 -10.72
N ARG A 348 28.55 -14.89 -10.35
CA ARG A 348 28.81 -16.04 -9.46
C ARG A 348 29.24 -17.29 -10.21
N HIS A 349 28.81 -17.47 -11.46
CA HIS A 349 29.14 -18.69 -12.19
C HIS A 349 30.66 -18.71 -12.52
N PRO A 350 31.41 -19.77 -12.15
CA PRO A 350 32.86 -19.86 -12.38
C PRO A 350 33.30 -20.00 -13.84
N ARG A 351 32.41 -20.32 -14.78
CA ARG A 351 32.80 -20.52 -16.19
C ARG A 351 33.05 -19.16 -16.84
N PHE A 352 33.97 -19.13 -17.81
CA PHE A 352 34.06 -18.01 -18.75
C PHE A 352 32.64 -17.75 -19.26
N LEU A 353 32.09 -16.58 -18.96
CA LEU A 353 30.81 -16.17 -19.50
C LEU A 353 30.99 -16.26 -21.02
N ASP A 354 30.17 -17.08 -21.66
CA ASP A 354 30.12 -17.17 -23.11
C ASP A 354 30.13 -15.74 -23.69
N SER A 355 31.03 -15.47 -24.64
CA SER A 355 31.33 -14.11 -25.04
C SER A 355 30.10 -13.38 -25.58
N GLU A 356 29.21 -14.11 -26.27
CA GLU A 356 27.96 -13.61 -26.81
C GLU A 356 26.93 -13.38 -25.70
N ALA A 357 26.80 -14.30 -24.75
CA ALA A 357 25.95 -14.13 -23.58
C ALA A 357 26.38 -12.94 -22.71
N LEU A 358 27.68 -12.77 -22.44
CA LEU A 358 28.20 -11.63 -21.68
C LEU A 358 27.92 -10.31 -22.40
N GLN A 359 28.17 -10.25 -23.71
CA GLN A 359 27.88 -9.05 -24.49
C GLN A 359 26.39 -8.71 -24.46
N SER A 360 25.52 -9.72 -24.58
CA SER A 360 24.06 -9.54 -24.50
C SER A 360 23.64 -9.00 -23.12
N SER A 361 24.20 -9.56 -22.03
CA SER A 361 23.99 -9.07 -20.67
C SER A 361 24.48 -7.65 -20.46
N LEU A 362 25.68 -7.31 -20.95
CA LEU A 362 26.24 -5.96 -20.83
C LEU A 362 25.45 -4.95 -21.65
N ALA A 363 24.96 -5.33 -22.84
CA ALA A 363 24.10 -4.49 -23.65
C ALA A 363 22.74 -4.23 -22.99
N ALA A 364 22.16 -5.25 -22.33
CA ALA A 364 20.94 -5.09 -21.54
C ALA A 364 21.15 -4.14 -20.35
N TYR A 365 22.27 -4.31 -19.62
CA TYR A 365 22.69 -3.38 -18.57
C TYR A 365 22.86 -1.95 -19.08
N GLU A 366 23.62 -1.74 -20.17
CA GLU A 366 23.86 -0.42 -20.75
C GLU A 366 22.53 0.23 -21.17
N LYS A 367 21.59 -0.54 -21.73
CA LYS A 367 20.26 -0.05 -22.09
C LYS A 367 19.45 0.43 -20.88
N ASP A 368 19.43 -0.34 -19.80
CA ASP A 368 18.69 0.01 -18.59
C ASP A 368 19.30 1.23 -17.88
N VAL A 369 20.63 1.29 -17.79
CA VAL A 369 21.34 2.46 -17.25
C VAL A 369 21.05 3.69 -18.11
N PHE A 370 21.11 3.58 -19.43
CA PHE A 370 20.83 4.70 -20.33
C PHE A 370 19.41 5.23 -20.13
N ALA A 371 18.41 4.35 -20.16
CA ALA A 371 17.01 4.70 -20.00
C ALA A 371 16.70 5.39 -18.66
N ARG A 372 17.38 5.00 -17.57
CA ARG A 372 17.24 5.63 -16.25
C ARG A 372 18.04 6.93 -16.14
N ALA A 373 19.31 6.91 -16.53
CA ALA A 373 20.25 7.99 -16.23
C ALA A 373 20.10 9.18 -17.17
N GLU A 374 19.63 9.00 -18.41
CA GLU A 374 19.54 10.08 -19.40
C GLU A 374 18.62 11.22 -18.94
N PRO A 375 17.40 10.96 -18.44
CA PRO A 375 16.57 12.03 -17.92
C PRO A 375 17.18 12.75 -16.71
N SER A 376 17.81 12.02 -15.76
CA SER A 376 18.50 12.64 -14.62
C SER A 376 19.71 13.47 -15.05
N PHE A 377 20.45 13.02 -16.07
CA PHE A 377 21.57 13.72 -16.67
C PHE A 377 21.13 15.05 -17.29
N LEU A 378 20.13 15.01 -18.17
CA LEU A 378 19.60 16.19 -18.86
C LEU A 378 18.99 17.19 -17.88
N ASN A 379 18.22 16.71 -16.89
CA ASN A 379 17.64 17.58 -15.87
C ASN A 379 18.70 18.19 -14.94
N SER A 380 19.78 17.48 -14.63
CA SER A 380 20.88 18.03 -13.84
C SER A 380 21.63 19.11 -14.64
N ARG A 381 21.83 18.91 -15.94
CA ARG A 381 22.37 19.95 -16.83
C ARG A 381 21.47 21.18 -16.85
N GLN A 382 20.17 21.01 -17.05
CA GLN A 382 19.23 22.14 -17.09
C GLN A 382 19.18 22.89 -15.75
N ALA A 383 19.14 22.16 -14.62
CA ALA A 383 19.19 22.75 -13.29
C ALA A 383 20.48 23.57 -13.06
N CYS A 384 21.62 23.11 -13.59
CA CYS A 384 22.88 23.87 -13.57
C CYS A 384 22.75 25.20 -14.32
N LEU A 385 22.13 25.21 -15.49
CA LEU A 385 21.95 26.44 -16.27
C LEU A 385 20.97 27.41 -15.58
N ASP A 386 19.83 26.90 -15.13
CA ASP A 386 18.78 27.71 -14.51
C ASP A 386 19.20 28.29 -13.15
N ALA A 387 20.05 27.58 -12.39
CA ALA A 387 20.61 28.09 -11.13
C ALA A 387 21.30 29.45 -11.28
N HIS A 388 21.82 29.74 -12.49
CA HIS A 388 22.54 30.97 -12.81
C HIS A 388 21.70 31.98 -13.61
N GLU A 389 20.38 31.80 -13.65
CA GLU A 389 19.41 32.70 -14.25
C GLU A 389 18.11 32.70 -13.42
N PHE A 390 18.01 33.61 -12.46
CA PHE A 390 17.00 33.64 -11.41
C PHE A 390 15.58 33.61 -11.94
N SER A 391 15.32 34.34 -13.03
CA SER A 391 14.01 34.37 -13.71
C SER A 391 13.56 33.01 -14.26
N LYS A 392 14.47 32.04 -14.41
CA LYS A 392 14.18 30.68 -14.89
C LYS A 392 14.04 29.64 -13.78
N ILE A 393 14.20 30.03 -12.51
CA ILE A 393 14.08 29.10 -11.39
C ILE A 393 12.66 28.55 -11.29
N GLU A 394 11.64 29.38 -11.53
CA GLU A 394 10.26 28.92 -11.54
C GLU A 394 10.04 27.90 -12.67
N GLY A 395 9.60 26.69 -12.33
CA GLY A 395 9.45 25.58 -13.27
C GLY A 395 10.76 24.87 -13.65
N SER A 396 11.91 25.29 -13.09
CA SER A 396 13.19 24.62 -13.32
C SER A 396 13.25 23.23 -12.67
N PRO A 397 13.97 22.26 -13.28
CA PRO A 397 14.36 21.02 -12.60
C PRO A 397 15.20 21.24 -11.32
N LEU A 398 15.71 22.44 -11.05
CA LEU A 398 16.43 22.76 -9.81
C LEU A 398 15.51 22.73 -8.58
N VAL A 399 14.24 23.15 -8.74
CA VAL A 399 13.24 23.27 -7.65
C VAL A 399 11.97 22.45 -7.91
N GLY A 400 11.77 21.93 -9.13
CA GLY A 400 10.59 21.18 -9.53
C GLY A 400 10.54 19.73 -9.03
N ASN A 401 9.31 19.22 -8.85
CA ASN A 401 8.99 17.88 -8.33
C ASN A 401 9.34 16.70 -9.26
N GLU A 402 9.86 16.98 -10.46
CA GLU A 402 10.20 15.94 -11.43
C GLU A 402 11.56 15.32 -11.10
N SER A 403 11.64 14.54 -10.01
CA SER A 403 12.52 13.37 -10.04
C SER A 403 11.93 12.43 -11.07
N VAL A 404 12.64 12.21 -12.18
CA VAL A 404 12.19 11.30 -13.24
C VAL A 404 11.79 9.97 -12.59
N ALA A 405 10.59 9.55 -12.94
CA ALA A 405 9.89 8.44 -12.35
C ALA A 405 10.70 7.13 -12.45
N TYR A 406 11.44 6.79 -11.38
CA TYR A 406 11.92 5.42 -11.14
C TYR A 406 10.96 4.62 -10.24
N ASN A 407 9.71 5.06 -10.08
CA ASN A 407 8.78 4.51 -9.09
C ASN A 407 7.61 3.66 -9.65
N SER A 408 7.62 3.22 -10.91
CA SER A 408 6.53 2.33 -11.37
C SER A 408 6.90 1.12 -12.24
N VAL A 409 8.13 0.98 -12.75
CA VAL A 409 8.40 -0.11 -13.75
C VAL A 409 9.59 -1.02 -13.45
N HIS A 410 10.67 -0.58 -12.76
CA HIS A 410 11.88 -1.42 -12.63
C HIS A 410 12.12 -2.09 -11.27
N LEU A 411 11.57 -1.60 -10.15
CA LEU A 411 11.73 -2.26 -8.84
C LEU A 411 11.02 -3.63 -8.75
N SER A 412 10.07 -3.92 -9.65
CA SER A 412 9.42 -5.24 -9.78
C SER A 412 10.28 -6.26 -10.54
N LEU A 413 11.04 -5.83 -11.56
CA LEU A 413 11.94 -6.69 -12.33
C LEU A 413 13.16 -7.13 -11.51
N ILE A 414 13.58 -6.28 -10.58
CA ILE A 414 14.75 -6.48 -9.72
C ILE A 414 14.60 -7.65 -8.74
N LYS A 415 13.39 -7.88 -8.22
CA LYS A 415 13.11 -8.97 -7.29
C LYS A 415 12.93 -10.33 -7.96
N THR A 416 12.78 -10.37 -9.28
CA THR A 416 12.35 -11.57 -10.00
C THR A 416 13.54 -12.41 -10.51
N GLN A 417 14.75 -11.85 -10.62
CA GLN A 417 15.89 -12.53 -11.27
C GLN A 417 16.99 -13.11 -10.35
N TYR A 418 16.96 -12.86 -9.04
CA TYR A 418 18.03 -13.36 -8.13
C TYR A 418 17.67 -14.58 -7.27
N SER A 419 16.44 -15.13 -7.40
CA SER A 419 15.99 -16.28 -6.61
C SER A 419 16.61 -17.63 -7.03
N GLN A 420 17.33 -17.70 -8.16
CA GLN A 420 17.80 -18.98 -8.73
C GLN A 420 19.17 -19.52 -8.25
N TYR A 421 19.88 -18.85 -7.33
CA TYR A 421 21.30 -19.21 -7.07
C TYR A 421 21.71 -19.42 -5.59
N SER A 422 20.77 -19.55 -4.65
CA SER A 422 21.07 -19.70 -3.22
C SER A 422 20.69 -21.09 -2.67
N GLN A 423 20.96 -22.18 -3.40
CA GLN A 423 20.63 -23.55 -2.97
C GLN A 423 21.81 -24.37 -2.40
N TYR A 424 22.94 -23.75 -2.05
CA TYR A 424 24.04 -24.46 -1.41
C TYR A 424 24.49 -23.81 -0.10
N GLN A 425 24.51 -24.65 0.95
CA GLN A 425 25.16 -24.50 2.26
C GLN A 425 24.32 -23.89 3.41
N LEU A 426 23.72 -24.76 4.22
CA LEU A 426 23.61 -24.59 5.67
C LEU A 426 23.96 -25.92 6.34
N ALA A 427 25.05 -25.92 7.12
CA ALA A 427 25.35 -26.90 8.14
C ALA A 427 25.85 -26.15 9.39
N ASP A 428 25.14 -26.38 10.49
CA ASP A 428 25.50 -26.30 11.91
C ASP A 428 26.50 -25.25 12.38
N THR A 429 26.06 -24.32 13.25
CA THR A 429 26.67 -24.14 14.58
C THR A 429 25.80 -23.31 15.52
N GLU A 430 25.40 -23.91 16.65
CA GLU A 430 24.87 -23.26 17.85
C GLU A 430 25.94 -22.39 18.53
N ILE A 431 25.62 -21.16 18.95
CA ILE A 431 26.33 -20.48 20.05
C ILE A 431 25.35 -19.73 20.96
N LYS A 432 25.59 -19.94 22.27
CA LYS A 432 24.80 -19.63 23.47
C LYS A 432 24.66 -18.14 23.78
N THR A 433 23.47 -17.79 24.26
CA THR A 433 23.13 -16.59 25.04
C THR A 433 23.79 -16.54 26.42
N VAL A 434 24.32 -15.37 26.80
CA VAL A 434 24.56 -14.97 28.19
C VAL A 434 23.94 -13.58 28.39
N GLY A 435 23.06 -13.45 29.38
CA GLY A 435 22.32 -12.23 29.69
C GLY A 435 23.04 -11.28 30.65
N ALA A 436 22.50 -10.06 30.75
CA ALA A 436 22.67 -9.18 31.90
C ALA A 436 21.49 -8.19 31.97
N SER A 437 20.76 -8.27 33.09
CA SER A 437 19.71 -7.38 33.56
C SER A 437 20.29 -6.15 34.28
N GLY A 438 19.66 -4.98 34.16
CA GLY A 438 19.93 -3.81 35.00
C GLY A 438 18.92 -2.67 34.81
N CYS A 439 18.24 -2.32 35.89
CA CYS A 439 17.02 -1.49 36.00
C CYS A 439 17.16 0.00 35.67
N TYR A 440 16.09 0.63 35.17
CA TYR A 440 15.79 2.07 35.31
C TYR A 440 14.29 2.25 35.63
N GLY A 441 13.99 3.06 36.65
CA GLY A 441 12.64 3.45 37.06
C GLY A 441 12.10 4.64 36.26
N GLN A 442 10.80 4.60 35.97
CA GLN A 442 9.99 5.69 35.41
C GLN A 442 9.57 6.73 36.48
N PRO A 443 9.00 7.87 36.05
CA PRO A 443 7.52 7.94 36.03
C PRO A 443 6.91 8.47 34.72
N ASP A 444 5.87 7.77 34.27
CA ASP A 444 4.93 8.12 33.21
C ASP A 444 3.92 9.17 33.65
N LEU A 445 3.47 10.01 32.70
CA LEU A 445 2.16 10.68 32.74
C LEU A 445 1.34 10.21 31.53
N LEU A 446 0.23 9.53 31.86
CA LEU A 446 -0.70 8.83 30.98
C LEU A 446 -1.41 9.77 29.99
N ILE A 447 -1.29 9.46 28.70
CA ILE A 447 -2.32 9.75 27.69
C ILE A 447 -2.74 8.39 27.13
N SER A 448 -4.00 8.01 27.37
CA SER A 448 -4.56 6.71 27.02
C SER A 448 -4.52 6.44 25.51
N ALA A 449 -4.14 5.23 25.16
CA ALA A 449 -3.85 4.76 23.81
C ALA A 449 -5.09 4.69 22.89
N LYS A 450 -5.07 5.52 21.84
CA LYS A 450 -5.46 5.10 20.48
C LYS A 450 -4.18 5.01 19.66
N PRO A 451 -4.00 4.05 18.73
CA PRO A 451 -2.85 4.04 17.84
C PRO A 451 -3.06 5.14 16.79
N LEU A 452 -2.84 6.39 17.18
CA LEU A 452 -2.82 7.51 16.26
C LEU A 452 -1.53 7.45 15.43
N CYS A 453 -1.65 7.85 14.17
CA CYS A 453 -0.53 7.95 13.25
C CYS A 453 0.62 8.72 13.90
N SER A 454 1.83 8.18 13.89
CA SER A 454 3.02 8.84 14.46
C SER A 454 3.22 10.26 13.91
N ILE A 455 2.80 10.53 12.66
CA ILE A 455 2.87 11.86 12.05
C ILE A 455 1.79 12.81 12.60
N GLU A 456 0.54 12.36 12.79
CA GLU A 456 -0.51 13.16 13.45
C GLU A 456 -0.19 13.42 14.93
N VAL A 457 0.34 12.41 15.63
CA VAL A 457 0.83 12.55 17.01
C VAL A 457 1.99 13.54 17.07
N VAL A 458 2.90 13.52 16.09
CA VAL A 458 3.99 14.49 15.96
C VAL A 458 3.46 15.88 15.62
N GLN A 459 2.39 16.02 14.83
CA GLN A 459 1.80 17.31 14.47
C GLN A 459 1.04 17.93 15.67
N LEU A 460 0.27 17.15 16.41
CA LEU A 460 -0.35 17.57 17.68
C LEU A 460 0.71 17.92 18.74
N ARG A 461 1.78 17.11 18.85
CA ARG A 461 2.92 17.41 19.73
C ARG A 461 3.67 18.66 19.28
N ARG A 462 3.84 18.89 17.98
CA ARG A 462 4.48 20.09 17.42
C ARG A 462 3.70 21.35 17.77
N ASN A 463 2.37 21.37 17.61
CA ASN A 463 1.54 22.51 17.97
C ASN A 463 1.59 22.80 19.49
N ALA A 464 1.48 21.76 20.33
CA ALA A 464 1.61 21.89 21.78
C ALA A 464 3.01 22.36 22.25
N VAL A 465 4.07 22.00 21.53
CA VAL A 465 5.45 22.43 21.81
C VAL A 465 5.71 23.85 21.27
N GLN A 466 5.23 24.18 20.07
CA GLN A 466 5.37 25.48 19.43
C GLN A 466 4.70 26.61 20.22
N HIS A 467 3.55 26.32 20.83
CA HIS A 467 2.81 27.25 21.68
C HIS A 467 2.96 26.97 23.18
N GLY A 468 3.94 26.16 23.59
CA GLY A 468 4.04 25.62 24.94
C GLY A 468 4.10 26.67 26.04
N SER A 469 4.82 27.77 25.83
CA SER A 469 4.91 28.89 26.78
C SER A 469 3.61 29.68 26.90
N GLU A 470 2.91 29.90 25.78
CA GLU A 470 1.59 30.54 25.73
C GLU A 470 0.55 29.64 26.43
N ILE A 471 0.57 28.34 26.18
CA ILE A 471 -0.32 27.36 26.81
C ILE A 471 -0.08 27.30 28.33
N GLN A 472 1.18 27.31 28.78
CA GLN A 472 1.51 27.32 30.21
C GLN A 472 1.03 28.59 30.92
N PHE A 473 1.25 29.76 30.30
CA PHE A 473 0.78 31.05 30.82
C PHE A 473 -0.76 31.13 30.88
N LEU A 474 -1.44 30.66 29.84
CA LEU A 474 -2.90 30.64 29.80
C LEU A 474 -3.48 29.68 30.85
N ASN A 475 -2.84 28.53 31.07
CA ASN A 475 -3.24 27.59 32.14
C ASN A 475 -2.96 28.14 33.55
N SER A 476 -1.86 28.88 33.77
CA SER A 476 -1.62 29.54 35.06
C SER A 476 -2.63 30.65 35.31
N LEU A 477 -2.99 31.43 34.28
CA LEU A 477 -4.01 32.47 34.37
C LEU A 477 -5.40 31.89 34.70
N VAL A 478 -5.73 30.71 34.16
CA VAL A 478 -6.95 29.96 34.53
C VAL A 478 -6.91 29.56 36.01
N ALA A 479 -5.79 29.03 36.50
CA ALA A 479 -5.64 28.64 37.90
C ALA A 479 -5.73 29.84 38.87
N ASP A 480 -5.17 31.00 38.51
CA ASP A 480 -5.25 32.24 39.30
C ASP A 480 -6.69 32.79 39.33
N LEU A 481 -7.40 32.73 38.22
CA LEU A 481 -8.81 33.17 38.12
C LEU A 481 -9.76 32.23 38.89
N GLU A 482 -9.50 30.93 38.88
CA GLU A 482 -10.29 29.92 39.61
C GLU A 482 -9.99 29.92 41.12
N SER A 483 -8.84 30.46 41.56
CA SER A 483 -8.43 30.53 42.98
C SER A 483 -8.71 31.87 43.68
N SER A 484 -9.10 32.91 42.94
CA SER A 484 -9.48 34.21 43.51
C SER A 484 -10.86 34.15 44.17
N SER A 485 -10.99 34.66 45.41
CA SER A 485 -12.20 34.58 46.25
C SER A 485 -13.34 35.55 45.87
N SER A 486 -13.29 36.14 44.68
CA SER A 486 -14.34 36.97 44.10
C SER A 486 -14.93 36.26 42.89
N ASP A 487 -16.27 36.28 42.77
CA ASP A 487 -17.09 35.58 41.77
C ASP A 487 -16.32 35.37 40.45
N PRO A 488 -15.85 34.14 40.15
CA PRO A 488 -15.04 33.88 38.98
C PRO A 488 -15.81 34.34 37.74
N VAL A 489 -15.12 34.79 36.69
CA VAL A 489 -15.75 35.15 35.42
C VAL A 489 -15.69 33.92 34.50
N PRO A 490 -16.63 32.94 34.61
CA PRO A 490 -16.53 31.65 33.91
C PRO A 490 -16.41 31.79 32.39
N LEU A 491 -16.98 32.86 31.84
CA LEU A 491 -16.87 33.22 30.42
C LEU A 491 -15.44 33.55 29.97
N VAL A 492 -14.60 34.11 30.85
CA VAL A 492 -13.20 34.43 30.54
C VAL A 492 -12.35 33.18 30.64
N VAL A 493 -12.54 32.37 31.69
CA VAL A 493 -11.87 31.08 31.87
C VAL A 493 -12.12 30.15 30.69
N GLN A 494 -13.37 30.07 30.21
CA GLN A 494 -13.73 29.21 29.09
C GLN A 494 -13.12 29.69 27.76
N LYS A 495 -13.05 31.00 27.52
CA LYS A 495 -12.35 31.56 26.35
C LYS A 495 -10.86 31.23 26.35
N ILE A 496 -10.23 31.22 27.53
CA ILE A 496 -8.82 30.87 27.68
C ILE A 496 -8.61 29.37 27.42
N LYS A 497 -9.45 28.48 27.99
CA LYS A 497 -9.41 27.03 27.73
C LYS A 497 -9.59 26.70 26.24
N ASN A 498 -10.50 27.39 25.56
CA ASN A 498 -10.72 27.24 24.12
C ASN A 498 -9.55 27.73 23.26
N ARG A 499 -8.81 28.74 23.74
CA ARG A 499 -7.58 29.19 23.10
C ARG A 499 -6.45 28.17 23.28
N VAL A 500 -6.30 27.60 24.47
CA VAL A 500 -5.34 26.53 24.75
C VAL A 500 -5.58 25.32 23.85
N PHE A 501 -6.83 24.86 23.71
CA PHE A 501 -7.18 23.73 22.83
C PHE A 501 -6.77 23.99 21.37
N ARG A 502 -7.05 25.20 20.87
CA ARG A 502 -6.63 25.63 19.52
C ARG A 502 -5.14 25.59 19.31
N LEU A 503 -4.39 26.09 20.29
CA LEU A 503 -2.94 26.13 20.24
C LEU A 503 -2.33 24.72 20.29
N GLN A 504 -3.00 23.76 20.95
CA GLN A 504 -2.54 22.37 21.04
C GLN A 504 -2.88 21.54 19.80
N THR A 505 -4.03 21.80 19.17
CA THR A 505 -4.58 20.91 18.14
C THR A 505 -4.55 21.52 16.73
N GLY A 506 -4.43 22.85 16.63
CA GLY A 506 -4.58 23.59 15.37
C GLY A 506 -6.03 23.68 14.88
N GLN A 507 -7.01 23.31 15.70
CA GLN A 507 -8.44 23.27 15.38
C GLN A 507 -9.25 24.11 16.37
N ASP A 508 -10.36 24.72 15.93
CA ASP A 508 -11.31 25.36 16.84
C ASP A 508 -11.99 24.31 17.74
N PRO A 509 -12.19 24.57 19.05
CA PRO A 509 -12.89 23.65 19.93
C PRO A 509 -14.37 23.55 19.53
N ALA A 510 -14.99 22.38 19.76
CA ALA A 510 -16.39 22.15 19.46
C ALA A 510 -17.30 23.11 20.25
N GLU A 511 -18.38 23.61 19.62
CA GLU A 511 -19.31 24.58 20.25
C GLU A 511 -20.02 24.05 21.52
N SER A 512 -19.92 22.75 21.82
CA SER A 512 -20.51 22.11 23.02
C SER A 512 -19.93 22.62 24.34
N ASP A 513 -18.78 23.30 24.33
CA ASP A 513 -18.09 23.79 25.53
C ASP A 513 -18.41 25.25 25.90
N LEU A 514 -19.42 25.88 25.30
CA LEU A 514 -19.76 27.29 25.57
C LEU A 514 -21.01 27.54 26.44
N PHE A 515 -21.76 26.51 26.82
CA PHE A 515 -22.96 26.68 27.65
C PHE A 515 -22.99 25.72 28.84
N ASN A 516 -22.33 26.10 29.93
CA ASN A 516 -22.64 25.59 31.26
C ASN A 516 -22.36 26.66 32.32
N SER A 517 -23.16 27.72 32.31
CA SER A 517 -23.35 28.55 33.52
C SER A 517 -24.63 29.37 33.42
N ALA A 518 -25.62 28.99 34.25
CA ALA A 518 -26.65 29.83 34.90
C ALA A 518 -28.03 29.15 34.90
N SER A 519 -28.26 28.30 35.90
CA SER A 519 -29.59 28.05 36.45
C SER A 519 -29.97 29.20 37.39
N ALA A 520 -30.78 30.14 36.90
CA ALA A 520 -31.57 31.02 37.75
C ALA A 520 -33.03 30.98 37.27
N GLN A 521 -33.89 30.47 38.15
CA GLN A 521 -35.36 30.40 38.00
C GLN A 521 -36.01 31.78 38.29
N PRO A 522 -37.30 31.95 37.96
CA PRO A 522 -37.83 33.15 37.31
C PRO A 522 -38.48 34.16 38.26
N GLU A 523 -38.43 35.44 37.92
CA GLU A 523 -39.40 36.42 38.41
C GLU A 523 -39.92 37.33 37.29
N SER A 524 -41.19 37.66 37.45
CA SER A 524 -42.11 38.34 36.55
C SER A 524 -41.81 39.82 36.31
N SER A 525 -42.19 40.31 35.11
CA SER A 525 -43.22 41.35 34.90
C SER A 525 -42.88 42.43 33.84
N THR A 526 -43.78 42.49 32.85
CA THR A 526 -44.37 43.68 32.21
C THR A 526 -43.57 44.66 31.34
N THR A 527 -44.10 44.81 30.11
CA THR A 527 -44.34 46.02 29.29
C THR A 527 -43.22 46.56 28.38
N GLY A 528 -43.59 46.86 27.12
CA GLY A 528 -42.99 47.97 26.37
C GLY A 528 -42.60 47.73 24.91
N ASP A 529 -43.61 47.78 24.03
CA ASP A 529 -43.64 48.08 22.58
C ASP A 529 -42.39 48.55 21.78
N ARG A 530 -42.37 48.02 20.52
CA ARG A 530 -42.02 48.62 19.20
C ARG A 530 -40.57 48.69 18.66
N ALA A 531 -40.30 47.69 17.80
CA ALA A 531 -39.99 47.76 16.34
C ALA A 531 -38.68 48.42 15.82
N SER A 532 -37.78 47.59 15.23
CA SER A 532 -37.57 47.49 13.76
C SER A 532 -36.32 46.66 13.36
N GLY A 533 -36.52 45.55 12.62
CA GLY A 533 -35.63 45.00 11.57
C GLY A 533 -34.33 44.23 11.92
N LYS A 534 -34.29 42.91 11.64
CA LYS A 534 -33.25 42.20 10.82
C LYS A 534 -33.41 40.64 10.83
N ALA A 535 -33.37 40.09 9.61
CA ALA A 535 -32.82 38.82 9.04
C ALA A 535 -32.44 37.57 9.92
N PRO A 536 -32.35 36.37 9.29
CA PRO A 536 -32.76 35.08 9.87
C PRO A 536 -31.69 34.27 10.62
N LEU A 537 -32.20 33.36 11.46
CA LEU A 537 -31.52 32.32 12.23
C LEU A 537 -30.80 31.30 11.34
N GLY A 538 -29.50 31.13 11.57
CA GLY A 538 -28.71 29.98 11.13
C GLY A 538 -27.96 29.40 12.33
N LEU A 539 -28.30 28.17 12.71
CA LEU A 539 -27.61 27.35 13.71
C LEU A 539 -26.93 26.20 12.96
N ASN A 540 -25.61 26.10 13.07
CA ASN A 540 -24.79 25.04 12.47
C ASN A 540 -24.29 24.09 13.57
N ASP A 541 -25.06 23.04 13.83
CA ASP A 541 -24.61 21.80 14.48
C ASP A 541 -23.65 21.04 13.53
N ASN A 542 -22.39 20.77 13.88
CA ASN A 542 -21.62 19.77 13.08
C ASN A 542 -20.36 19.08 13.64
N THR A 543 -19.95 19.17 14.91
CA THR A 543 -18.59 18.66 15.29
C THR A 543 -18.47 17.44 16.22
N SER A 544 -19.53 16.73 16.58
CA SER A 544 -19.42 15.50 17.42
C SER A 544 -19.73 14.16 16.71
N ASN A 545 -20.06 14.15 15.41
CA ASN A 545 -20.86 13.06 14.84
C ASN A 545 -20.17 12.08 13.85
N GLN A 546 -18.83 12.01 13.77
CA GLN A 546 -18.14 11.14 12.78
C GLN A 546 -17.54 9.82 13.32
N ILE A 547 -17.62 9.52 14.62
CA ILE A 547 -16.86 8.41 15.23
C ILE A 547 -17.56 7.03 15.14
N ASP A 548 -18.87 6.93 14.91
CA ASP A 548 -19.59 5.64 15.08
C ASP A 548 -19.68 4.74 13.83
N SER A 549 -19.74 5.31 12.62
CA SER A 549 -19.87 4.53 11.36
C SER A 549 -18.57 3.84 10.95
N SER A 550 -17.42 4.37 11.36
CA SER A 550 -16.10 3.85 11.00
C SER A 550 -15.73 2.56 11.75
N LEU A 551 -16.38 2.30 12.89
CA LEU A 551 -16.09 1.14 13.74
C LEU A 551 -16.56 -0.17 13.11
N LEU A 552 -17.77 -0.22 12.53
CA LEU A 552 -18.25 -1.42 11.82
C LEU A 552 -17.37 -1.73 10.61
N THR A 553 -17.01 -0.68 9.86
CA THR A 553 -16.09 -0.81 8.71
C THR A 553 -14.77 -1.35 9.17
N ALA A 554 -14.26 -0.88 10.31
CA ALA A 554 -13.02 -1.38 10.85
C ALA A 554 -13.10 -2.86 11.24
N ILE A 555 -14.18 -3.27 11.92
CA ILE A 555 -14.45 -4.66 12.34
C ILE A 555 -14.63 -5.59 11.15
N GLU A 556 -15.45 -5.21 10.17
CA GLU A 556 -15.67 -6.00 8.96
C GLU A 556 -14.38 -6.08 8.15
N HIS A 557 -13.63 -4.98 8.00
CA HIS A 557 -12.33 -5.01 7.33
C HIS A 557 -11.35 -6.02 7.97
N LEU A 558 -11.37 -6.20 9.30
CA LEU A 558 -10.59 -7.25 9.96
C LEU A 558 -10.97 -8.66 9.48
N ALA A 559 -12.26 -8.96 9.38
CA ALA A 559 -12.72 -10.26 8.86
C ALA A 559 -12.36 -10.46 7.37
N TRP A 560 -12.38 -9.38 6.58
CA TRP A 560 -12.15 -9.43 5.13
C TRP A 560 -10.68 -9.35 4.73
N GLY A 561 -9.76 -9.17 5.69
CA GLY A 561 -8.33 -8.95 5.44
C GLY A 561 -8.03 -7.58 4.83
N ARG A 562 -8.92 -6.60 5.00
CA ARG A 562 -8.73 -5.23 4.53
C ARG A 562 -8.19 -4.37 5.66
N ASN A 563 -7.31 -3.43 5.34
CA ASN A 563 -6.82 -2.48 6.33
C ASN A 563 -7.77 -1.27 6.39
N SER A 564 -8.36 -1.03 7.55
CA SER A 564 -9.28 0.10 7.81
C SER A 564 -8.60 1.30 8.48
N THR A 565 -7.28 1.25 8.70
CA THR A 565 -6.58 2.38 9.30
C THR A 565 -6.68 3.56 8.35
N GLY A 566 -7.50 4.56 8.70
CA GLY A 566 -7.65 5.85 8.01
C GLY A 566 -6.39 6.72 7.98
N CYS A 567 -5.23 6.09 8.15
CA CYS A 567 -3.93 6.66 7.93
C CYS A 567 -3.71 6.74 6.42
N PHE A 568 -3.39 7.93 5.91
CA PHE A 568 -2.80 8.05 4.57
C PHE A 568 -1.62 7.05 4.45
N PRO A 569 -1.39 6.40 3.28
CA PRO A 569 -0.30 5.44 3.10
C PRO A 569 1.07 6.15 3.15
N HIS A 570 1.49 6.54 4.35
CA HIS A 570 2.76 7.16 4.62
C HIS A 570 3.87 6.14 4.39
N ARG A 571 4.96 6.56 3.73
CA ARG A 571 6.10 5.69 3.40
C ARG A 571 6.70 4.95 4.60
N THR A 572 6.57 5.49 5.81
CA THR A 572 7.24 5.06 7.04
C THR A 572 6.30 4.82 8.23
N CYS A 573 4.97 4.86 8.03
CA CYS A 573 4.04 4.64 9.13
C CYS A 573 3.81 3.15 9.38
N SER A 574 3.82 2.75 10.65
CA SER A 574 3.51 1.39 11.11
C SER A 574 2.02 1.03 11.02
N CYS A 575 1.17 1.88 10.44
CA CYS A 575 -0.21 1.54 10.12
C CYS A 575 -0.22 0.36 9.13
N GLN A 576 -1.07 -0.63 9.38
CA GLN A 576 -0.98 -1.99 8.85
C GLN A 576 -1.00 -2.16 7.32
N TYR A 577 -1.15 -1.10 6.52
CA TYR A 577 -1.03 -1.14 5.06
C TYR A 577 0.33 -1.64 4.53
N ARG A 578 1.38 -1.72 5.36
CA ARG A 578 2.68 -2.34 5.02
C ARG A 578 3.13 -3.40 6.03
N LYS A 579 2.41 -4.51 6.17
CA LYS A 579 2.94 -5.78 6.69
C LYS A 579 2.16 -6.90 5.99
N ASP A 580 2.71 -7.52 4.95
CA ASP A 580 3.36 -8.83 5.06
C ASP A 580 4.63 -9.04 4.21
N GLY A 581 5.04 -8.06 3.39
CA GLY A 581 6.13 -8.26 2.43
C GLY A 581 7.57 -8.26 2.97
N LEU A 582 7.78 -7.99 4.27
CA LEU A 582 9.12 -7.78 4.85
C LEU A 582 9.47 -8.65 6.06
N GLN A 583 8.52 -9.37 6.67
CA GLN A 583 8.80 -10.33 7.76
C GLN A 583 8.76 -11.81 7.29
N SER A 584 8.20 -12.10 6.11
CA SER A 584 8.22 -13.44 5.48
C SER A 584 9.53 -13.76 4.72
N LEU A 585 10.62 -13.02 4.95
CA LEU A 585 11.89 -13.20 4.23
C LEU A 585 13.06 -13.64 5.14
N SER A 586 12.75 -14.17 6.32
CA SER A 586 13.71 -14.91 7.15
C SER A 586 13.04 -16.17 7.69
N GLY A 587 13.01 -17.22 6.87
CA GLY A 587 12.43 -18.51 7.24
C GLY A 587 11.97 -19.24 5.99
N THR A 588 12.51 -20.42 5.76
CA THR A 588 12.21 -21.31 4.64
C THR A 588 10.70 -21.57 4.50
N SER A 589 10.04 -20.88 3.58
CA SER A 589 8.79 -21.30 2.92
C SER A 589 8.56 -20.50 1.63
N PRO A 590 8.84 -21.10 0.44
CA PRO A 590 8.52 -20.52 -0.85
C PRO A 590 7.11 -20.95 -1.26
N SER A 591 6.09 -20.08 -1.24
CA SER A 591 4.75 -20.60 -1.58
C SER A 591 3.76 -19.69 -2.32
N LEU A 592 4.08 -18.44 -2.73
CA LEU A 592 3.03 -17.60 -3.36
C LEU A 592 3.42 -16.72 -4.53
N LEU A 593 4.61 -16.15 -4.52
CA LEU A 593 5.13 -15.42 -5.68
C LEU A 593 5.94 -16.35 -6.60
N HIS A 594 6.39 -17.48 -6.07
CA HIS A 594 6.72 -18.69 -6.81
C HIS A 594 5.93 -19.82 -6.15
N GLY A 595 4.72 -20.08 -6.64
CA GLY A 595 4.34 -21.49 -6.77
C GLY A 595 5.41 -22.18 -7.64
N PRO A 596 5.47 -23.53 -7.68
CA PRO A 596 6.20 -24.15 -8.77
C PRO A 596 5.74 -23.44 -10.05
N THR A 597 6.65 -23.14 -10.96
CA THR A 597 6.27 -22.91 -12.34
C THR A 597 5.47 -24.16 -12.68
N LEU A 598 4.15 -24.11 -12.49
CA LEU A 598 3.26 -25.05 -13.11
C LEU A 598 3.56 -24.71 -14.56
N GLU A 599 4.36 -25.56 -15.20
CA GLU A 599 4.25 -25.72 -16.64
C GLU A 599 2.75 -25.66 -16.88
N LEU A 600 2.24 -24.69 -17.65
CA LEU A 600 0.81 -24.43 -17.70
C LEU A 600 0.03 -25.75 -17.92
N ASN A 601 0.65 -26.71 -18.61
CA ASN A 601 0.26 -28.11 -18.80
C ASN A 601 -0.05 -28.91 -17.51
N SER A 602 0.65 -28.68 -16.40
CA SER A 602 0.44 -29.31 -15.09
C SER A 602 -0.69 -28.66 -14.27
N ALA A 603 -1.20 -27.49 -14.68
CA ALA A 603 -2.28 -26.78 -13.98
C ALA A 603 -3.68 -27.25 -14.40
N PHE A 604 -3.77 -27.99 -15.50
CA PHE A 604 -5.03 -28.51 -16.01
C PHE A 604 -5.41 -29.81 -15.29
N PRO A 605 -6.64 -29.94 -14.77
CA PRO A 605 -7.20 -31.23 -14.42
C PRO A 605 -7.24 -32.13 -15.65
N SER A 606 -7.37 -33.45 -15.44
CA SER A 606 -7.62 -34.37 -16.55
C SER A 606 -8.89 -33.93 -17.31
N ALA A 607 -8.94 -34.12 -18.63
CA ALA A 607 -10.13 -33.75 -19.42
C ALA A 607 -11.42 -34.37 -18.87
N ARG A 608 -11.34 -35.60 -18.33
CA ARG A 608 -12.46 -36.29 -17.68
C ARG A 608 -12.94 -35.57 -16.42
N ASP A 609 -12.02 -35.17 -15.54
CA ASP A 609 -12.38 -34.49 -14.28
C ASP A 609 -12.81 -33.06 -14.54
N ALA A 610 -12.14 -32.35 -15.45
CA ALA A 610 -12.52 -31.04 -15.93
C ALA A 610 -13.95 -31.03 -16.51
N GLN A 611 -14.31 -32.04 -17.31
CA GLN A 611 -15.65 -32.16 -17.86
C GLN A 611 -16.72 -32.31 -16.76
N LYS A 612 -16.44 -33.11 -15.72
CA LYS A 612 -17.34 -33.26 -14.56
C LYS A 612 -17.51 -31.93 -13.82
N LEU A 613 -16.40 -31.23 -13.56
CA LEU A 613 -16.40 -29.93 -12.88
C LEU A 613 -17.17 -28.88 -13.67
N VAL A 614 -16.90 -28.72 -14.98
CA VAL A 614 -17.59 -27.74 -15.83
C VAL A 614 -19.09 -28.05 -15.93
N LYS A 615 -19.49 -29.30 -16.15
CA LYS A 615 -20.92 -29.67 -16.20
C LYS A 615 -21.63 -29.39 -14.87
N PHE A 616 -20.97 -29.68 -13.75
CA PHE A 616 -21.49 -29.34 -12.44
C PHE A 616 -21.67 -27.83 -12.28
N HIS A 617 -20.65 -27.03 -12.66
CA HIS A 617 -20.69 -25.58 -12.59
C HIS A 617 -21.86 -24.99 -13.38
N LEU A 618 -22.04 -25.41 -14.63
CA LEU A 618 -23.15 -24.97 -15.48
C LEU A 618 -24.51 -25.27 -14.86
N SER A 619 -24.63 -26.39 -14.14
CA SER A 619 -25.90 -26.86 -13.58
C SER A 619 -26.19 -26.35 -12.17
N HIS A 620 -25.17 -25.91 -11.41
CA HIS A 620 -25.32 -25.63 -9.97
C HIS A 620 -24.74 -24.29 -9.51
N LEU A 621 -23.91 -23.60 -10.31
CA LEU A 621 -23.19 -22.38 -9.89
C LEU A 621 -23.37 -21.20 -10.85
N ALA A 622 -23.51 -21.48 -12.15
CA ALA A 622 -23.54 -20.45 -13.18
C ALA A 622 -24.68 -19.42 -12.98
N TRP A 623 -25.75 -19.76 -12.28
CA TRP A 623 -26.86 -18.87 -11.94
C TRP A 623 -26.43 -17.69 -11.06
N HIS A 624 -25.38 -17.84 -10.25
CA HIS A 624 -24.98 -16.84 -9.27
C HIS A 624 -24.23 -15.67 -9.92
N HIS A 625 -23.34 -15.96 -10.87
CA HIS A 625 -22.54 -14.93 -11.57
C HIS A 625 -23.04 -14.67 -13.01
N ASN A 626 -23.59 -15.69 -13.67
CA ASN A 626 -24.17 -15.68 -15.02
C ASN A 626 -23.33 -14.99 -16.11
N CYS A 627 -22.00 -15.01 -16.00
CA CYS A 627 -21.10 -14.22 -16.85
C CYS A 627 -20.78 -14.82 -18.24
N PHE A 628 -21.34 -15.97 -18.60
CA PHE A 628 -21.13 -16.57 -19.92
C PHE A 628 -22.38 -17.31 -20.39
N HIS A 629 -22.37 -17.71 -21.65
CA HIS A 629 -23.37 -18.56 -22.26
C HIS A 629 -22.93 -20.02 -22.14
N GLY A 630 -23.69 -20.84 -21.41
CA GLY A 630 -23.30 -22.20 -21.04
C GLY A 630 -22.95 -23.11 -22.22
N PRO A 631 -23.82 -23.22 -23.25
CA PRO A 631 -23.54 -24.02 -24.44
C PRO A 631 -22.27 -23.61 -25.18
N THR A 632 -22.04 -22.31 -25.40
CA THR A 632 -20.84 -21.81 -26.06
C THR A 632 -19.58 -22.11 -25.26
N PHE A 633 -19.62 -21.90 -23.94
CA PHE A 633 -18.48 -22.20 -23.08
C PHE A 633 -18.16 -23.70 -23.06
N LEU A 634 -19.18 -24.56 -23.07
CA LEU A 634 -18.99 -26.01 -23.14
C LEU A 634 -18.38 -26.44 -24.49
N GLU A 635 -18.86 -25.89 -25.61
CA GLU A 635 -18.29 -26.16 -26.95
C GLU A 635 -16.81 -25.77 -27.01
N GLN A 636 -16.44 -24.61 -26.45
CA GLN A 636 -15.05 -24.18 -26.34
C GLN A 636 -14.22 -25.12 -25.47
N CYS A 637 -14.77 -25.60 -24.35
CA CYS A 637 -14.11 -26.58 -23.49
C CYS A 637 -13.90 -27.92 -24.21
N GLU A 638 -14.90 -28.41 -24.93
CA GLU A 638 -14.83 -29.67 -25.69
C GLU A 638 -13.76 -29.59 -26.78
N LEU A 639 -13.74 -28.49 -27.54
CA LEU A 639 -12.68 -28.22 -28.51
C LEU A 639 -11.29 -28.22 -27.86
N PHE A 640 -11.15 -27.57 -26.71
CA PHE A 640 -9.89 -27.53 -25.97
C PHE A 640 -9.46 -28.91 -25.48
N TRP A 641 -10.36 -29.71 -24.91
CA TRP A 641 -10.03 -31.05 -24.43
C TRP A 641 -9.67 -32.02 -25.55
N GLU A 642 -10.29 -31.88 -26.73
CA GLU A 642 -10.03 -32.74 -27.88
C GLU A 642 -8.74 -32.36 -28.62
N THR A 643 -8.46 -31.06 -28.74
CA THR A 643 -7.43 -30.56 -29.67
C THR A 643 -6.29 -29.78 -29.01
N GLY A 644 -6.47 -29.37 -27.75
CA GLY A 644 -5.56 -28.46 -27.04
C GLY A 644 -5.63 -27.00 -27.54
N LYS A 645 -6.57 -26.68 -28.44
CA LYS A 645 -6.69 -25.34 -29.06
C LYS A 645 -7.79 -24.51 -28.39
N PHE A 646 -7.62 -23.20 -28.45
CA PHE A 646 -8.57 -22.18 -28.02
C PHE A 646 -8.31 -20.93 -28.87
N ASP A 647 -9.33 -20.07 -29.03
CA ASP A 647 -9.28 -18.94 -29.96
C ASP A 647 -8.40 -17.78 -29.45
N GLU A 648 -8.39 -17.56 -28.13
CA GLU A 648 -7.57 -16.52 -27.49
C GLU A 648 -6.95 -16.96 -26.15
N PRO A 649 -5.73 -16.51 -25.79
CA PRO A 649 -5.06 -16.92 -24.55
C PRO A 649 -5.84 -16.59 -23.27
N LEU A 650 -6.59 -15.48 -23.27
CA LEU A 650 -7.34 -15.03 -22.09
C LEU A 650 -8.56 -15.89 -21.78
N TRP A 651 -9.02 -16.73 -22.73
CA TRP A 651 -10.02 -17.76 -22.48
C TRP A 651 -9.56 -18.76 -21.41
N GLN A 652 -8.26 -19.05 -21.34
CA GLN A 652 -7.73 -19.93 -20.28
C GLN A 652 -7.91 -19.32 -18.88
N ALA A 653 -7.84 -18.00 -18.74
CA ALA A 653 -8.09 -17.35 -17.46
C ALA A 653 -9.56 -17.52 -17.06
N LEU A 654 -10.48 -17.39 -18.01
CA LEU A 654 -11.91 -17.68 -17.80
C LEU A 654 -12.09 -19.14 -17.37
N TYR A 655 -11.50 -20.08 -18.09
CA TYR A 655 -11.56 -21.50 -17.78
C TYR A 655 -11.05 -21.82 -16.35
N PHE A 656 -9.90 -21.29 -15.95
CA PHE A 656 -9.37 -21.47 -14.60
C PHE A 656 -10.24 -20.81 -13.51
N SER A 657 -10.87 -19.67 -13.79
CA SER A 657 -11.80 -19.03 -12.84
C SER A 657 -13.02 -19.91 -12.56
N VAL A 658 -13.57 -20.56 -13.59
CA VAL A 658 -14.70 -21.50 -13.49
C VAL A 658 -14.31 -22.72 -12.68
N LEU A 659 -13.15 -23.33 -12.99
CA LEU A 659 -12.66 -24.49 -12.24
C LEU A 659 -12.38 -24.14 -10.77
N SER A 660 -11.73 -23.01 -10.50
CA SER A 660 -11.43 -22.56 -9.13
C SER A 660 -12.71 -22.35 -8.32
N SER A 661 -13.71 -21.64 -8.88
CA SER A 661 -15.03 -21.47 -8.27
C SER A 661 -15.72 -22.79 -7.99
N THR A 662 -15.63 -23.73 -8.93
CA THR A 662 -16.23 -25.06 -8.77
C THR A 662 -15.57 -25.85 -7.66
N VAL A 663 -14.24 -25.98 -7.67
CA VAL A 663 -13.49 -26.73 -6.65
C VAL A 663 -13.72 -26.14 -5.26
N SER A 664 -13.78 -24.81 -5.14
CA SER A 664 -14.10 -24.15 -3.87
C SER A 664 -15.50 -24.49 -3.36
N SER A 665 -16.48 -24.56 -4.26
CA SER A 665 -17.88 -24.83 -3.87
C SER A 665 -18.12 -26.26 -3.40
N ILE A 666 -17.28 -27.20 -3.84
CA ILE A 666 -17.43 -28.64 -3.54
C ILE A 666 -16.57 -29.09 -2.35
N GLN A 667 -15.46 -28.40 -2.05
CA GLN A 667 -14.50 -28.85 -1.04
C GLN A 667 -15.11 -29.04 0.37
N ASP A 668 -16.11 -28.23 0.72
CA ASP A 668 -16.70 -28.18 2.06
C ASP A 668 -18.06 -28.91 2.17
N SER A 669 -18.55 -29.56 1.10
CA SER A 669 -19.81 -30.32 1.13
C SER A 669 -19.59 -31.78 0.74
N ALA A 670 -19.82 -32.69 1.69
CA ALA A 670 -19.76 -34.14 1.43
C ALA A 670 -20.79 -34.58 0.37
N LYS A 671 -22.03 -34.11 0.50
CA LYS A 671 -23.13 -34.39 -0.44
C LYS A 671 -22.79 -33.97 -1.87
N VAL A 672 -22.19 -32.79 -2.02
CA VAL A 672 -21.82 -32.27 -3.34
C VAL A 672 -20.60 -33.00 -3.91
N ARG A 673 -19.62 -33.38 -3.07
CA ARG A 673 -18.48 -34.21 -3.51
C ARG A 673 -18.92 -35.56 -4.07
N GLU A 674 -19.88 -36.21 -3.42
CA GLU A 674 -20.48 -37.45 -3.92
C GLU A 674 -21.18 -37.26 -5.27
N LEU A 675 -21.80 -36.10 -5.50
CA LEU A 675 -22.50 -35.79 -6.74
C LEU A 675 -21.57 -35.58 -7.95
N VAL A 676 -20.39 -34.99 -7.75
CA VAL A 676 -19.44 -34.66 -8.83
C VAL A 676 -18.55 -35.86 -9.20
N ASP A 677 -18.37 -36.83 -8.29
CA ASP A 677 -17.54 -38.04 -8.50
C ASP A 677 -16.11 -37.70 -8.96
N VAL A 678 -15.45 -36.75 -8.29
CA VAL A 678 -14.04 -36.37 -8.57
C VAL A 678 -13.21 -36.50 -7.30
N ASP A 679 -12.02 -37.07 -7.43
CA ASP A 679 -11.05 -37.10 -6.33
C ASP A 679 -10.39 -35.74 -6.17
N LEU A 680 -10.86 -34.97 -5.18
CA LEU A 680 -10.33 -33.65 -4.84
C LEU A 680 -8.85 -33.65 -4.43
N GLN A 681 -8.31 -34.80 -4.00
CA GLN A 681 -6.89 -34.90 -3.65
C GLN A 681 -6.00 -35.13 -4.87
N ALA A 682 -6.57 -35.59 -5.98
CA ALA A 682 -5.87 -35.88 -7.23
C ALA A 682 -5.90 -34.70 -8.22
N ILE A 683 -6.78 -33.71 -8.02
CA ILE A 683 -6.88 -32.51 -8.85
C ILE A 683 -6.21 -31.29 -8.19
N GLN A 684 -6.00 -30.24 -8.97
CA GLN A 684 -5.46 -28.96 -8.49
C GLN A 684 -6.41 -28.32 -7.48
N SER A 685 -5.84 -27.72 -6.43
CA SER A 685 -6.61 -27.02 -5.40
C SER A 685 -7.25 -25.73 -5.91
N THR A 686 -8.27 -25.25 -5.20
CA THR A 686 -8.90 -23.93 -5.44
C THR A 686 -7.87 -22.82 -5.62
N GLN A 687 -6.86 -22.80 -4.74
CA GLN A 687 -5.79 -21.81 -4.76
C GLN A 687 -4.88 -21.96 -5.99
N GLN A 688 -4.48 -23.19 -6.35
CA GLN A 688 -3.64 -23.42 -7.52
C GLN A 688 -4.34 -22.97 -8.81
N LEU A 689 -5.65 -23.25 -8.93
CA LEU A 689 -6.46 -22.83 -10.07
C LEU A 689 -6.63 -21.30 -10.11
N PHE A 690 -6.85 -20.65 -8.96
CA PHE A 690 -6.91 -19.19 -8.88
C PHE A 690 -5.57 -18.54 -9.27
N SER A 691 -4.46 -19.07 -8.76
CA SER A 691 -3.11 -18.62 -9.11
C SER A 691 -2.83 -18.82 -10.61
N ALA A 692 -3.26 -19.93 -11.20
CA ALA A 692 -3.16 -20.17 -12.64
C ALA A 692 -3.96 -19.14 -13.44
N MET A 693 -5.19 -18.81 -13.02
CA MET A 693 -5.99 -17.74 -13.63
C MET A 693 -5.25 -16.40 -13.61
N VAL A 694 -4.73 -15.97 -12.45
CA VAL A 694 -4.00 -14.70 -12.30
C VAL A 694 -2.72 -14.71 -13.14
N GLN A 695 -1.97 -15.81 -13.15
CA GLN A 695 -0.76 -15.94 -13.94
C GLN A 695 -1.08 -15.84 -15.45
N THR A 696 -2.16 -16.46 -15.91
CA THR A 696 -2.61 -16.36 -17.31
C THR A 696 -2.97 -14.93 -17.69
N LEU A 697 -3.65 -14.18 -16.81
CA LEU A 697 -3.93 -12.76 -17.04
C LEU A 697 -2.63 -11.97 -17.26
N TYR A 698 -1.64 -12.13 -16.38
CA TYR A 698 -0.35 -11.43 -16.50
C TYR A 698 0.46 -11.87 -17.72
N ASN A 699 0.58 -13.17 -17.96
CA ASN A 699 1.33 -13.72 -19.11
C ASN A 699 0.74 -13.27 -20.45
N SER A 700 -0.58 -13.07 -20.50
CA SER A 700 -1.28 -12.60 -21.69
C SER A 700 -1.31 -11.07 -21.81
N ASN A 701 -0.64 -10.35 -20.89
CA ASN A 701 -0.62 -8.89 -20.81
C ASN A 701 -2.04 -8.28 -20.84
N PHE A 702 -2.97 -8.79 -20.01
CA PHE A 702 -4.41 -8.44 -20.07
C PHE A 702 -4.75 -6.94 -19.98
N LEU A 703 -3.85 -6.11 -19.44
CA LEU A 703 -4.00 -4.64 -19.42
C LEU A 703 -3.74 -3.98 -20.79
N SER A 704 -2.99 -4.65 -21.66
CA SER A 704 -2.70 -4.22 -23.03
C SER A 704 -3.52 -5.02 -24.05
N ASN A 705 -3.79 -6.30 -23.78
CA ASN A 705 -4.60 -7.18 -24.60
C ASN A 705 -6.03 -7.26 -24.03
N LEU A 706 -6.88 -6.31 -24.42
CA LEU A 706 -8.23 -6.16 -23.90
C LEU A 706 -9.15 -7.28 -24.44
N SER A 707 -9.77 -8.05 -23.55
CA SER A 707 -10.65 -9.17 -23.91
C SER A 707 -11.83 -9.27 -22.96
N VAL A 708 -12.98 -9.74 -23.47
CA VAL A 708 -14.14 -10.06 -22.62
C VAL A 708 -13.81 -11.23 -21.68
N CYS A 709 -12.98 -12.19 -22.12
CA CYS A 709 -12.57 -13.32 -21.29
C CYS A 709 -11.82 -12.90 -20.03
N SER A 710 -10.98 -11.84 -20.10
CA SER A 710 -10.29 -11.33 -18.90
C SER A 710 -11.28 -10.67 -17.93
N VAL A 711 -12.27 -9.94 -18.45
CA VAL A 711 -13.35 -9.36 -17.63
C VAL A 711 -14.17 -10.47 -16.96
N GLN A 712 -14.60 -11.48 -17.73
CA GLN A 712 -15.36 -12.62 -17.21
C GLN A 712 -14.56 -13.38 -16.13
N ALA A 713 -13.28 -13.66 -16.38
CA ALA A 713 -12.41 -14.36 -15.43
C ALA A 713 -12.32 -13.62 -14.09
N ILE A 714 -12.08 -12.31 -14.14
CA ILE A 714 -11.96 -11.46 -12.94
C ILE A 714 -13.29 -11.39 -12.19
N VAL A 715 -14.41 -11.15 -12.89
CA VAL A 715 -15.74 -11.05 -12.27
C VAL A 715 -16.15 -12.37 -11.59
N ILE A 716 -15.87 -13.52 -12.22
CA ILE A 716 -16.12 -14.86 -11.64
C ILE A 716 -15.19 -15.14 -10.46
N SER A 717 -13.94 -14.69 -10.52
CA SER A 717 -12.95 -14.96 -9.47
C SER A 717 -13.32 -14.38 -8.10
N THR A 718 -14.22 -13.38 -8.06
CA THR A 718 -14.84 -12.87 -6.83
C THR A 718 -15.49 -13.99 -6.01
N GLU A 719 -15.98 -15.06 -6.65
CA GLU A 719 -16.61 -16.21 -5.99
C GLU A 719 -15.70 -16.93 -5.01
N VAL A 720 -14.38 -16.77 -5.14
CA VAL A 720 -13.38 -17.52 -4.36
C VAL A 720 -12.31 -16.63 -3.74
N ALA A 721 -12.03 -15.47 -4.33
CA ALA A 721 -10.93 -14.61 -3.87
C ALA A 721 -11.08 -14.23 -2.39
N HIS A 722 -12.31 -14.01 -1.92
CA HIS A 722 -12.59 -13.71 -0.52
C HIS A 722 -12.29 -14.89 0.41
N ASN A 723 -12.67 -16.11 0.04
CA ASN A 723 -12.35 -17.32 0.82
C ASN A 723 -10.85 -17.60 0.87
N LEU A 724 -10.10 -17.17 -0.15
CA LEU A 724 -8.64 -17.28 -0.21
C LEU A 724 -7.89 -16.17 0.53
N GLY A 725 -8.58 -15.20 1.13
CA GLY A 725 -7.94 -14.02 1.76
C GLY A 725 -7.46 -12.96 0.76
N LEU A 726 -7.74 -13.12 -0.53
CA LEU A 726 -7.27 -12.29 -1.64
C LEU A 726 -8.22 -11.13 -1.99
N SER A 727 -9.01 -10.66 -1.03
CA SER A 727 -10.03 -9.62 -1.18
C SER A 727 -9.50 -8.33 -1.83
N GLN A 728 -8.27 -7.93 -1.51
CA GLN A 728 -7.67 -6.69 -2.01
C GLN A 728 -7.09 -6.84 -3.42
N LEU A 729 -6.51 -8.00 -3.74
CA LEU A 729 -6.08 -8.34 -5.10
C LEU A 729 -7.30 -8.33 -6.03
N ASN A 730 -8.38 -9.01 -5.64
CA ASN A 730 -9.61 -9.06 -6.43
C ASN A 730 -10.23 -7.68 -6.66
N ALA A 731 -10.29 -6.82 -5.63
CA ALA A 731 -10.80 -5.45 -5.79
C ALA A 731 -9.97 -4.61 -6.78
N THR A 732 -8.66 -4.84 -6.83
CA THR A 732 -7.76 -4.15 -7.78
C THR A 732 -7.96 -4.68 -9.20
N LEU A 733 -8.00 -6.00 -9.38
CA LEU A 733 -8.30 -6.64 -10.66
C LEU A 733 -9.67 -6.23 -11.19
N PHE A 734 -10.69 -6.19 -10.32
CA PHE A 734 -12.05 -5.78 -10.67
C PHE A 734 -12.09 -4.36 -11.24
N ASN A 735 -11.41 -3.39 -10.62
CA ASN A 735 -11.35 -2.03 -11.15
C ASN A 735 -10.59 -1.94 -12.49
N ALA A 736 -9.58 -2.79 -12.70
CA ALA A 736 -8.96 -2.94 -14.02
C ALA A 736 -9.97 -3.52 -15.03
N ALA A 737 -10.75 -4.54 -14.65
CA ALA A 737 -11.80 -5.11 -15.48
C ALA A 737 -12.91 -4.12 -15.83
N VAL A 738 -13.31 -3.23 -14.91
CA VAL A 738 -14.22 -2.10 -15.20
C VAL A 738 -13.66 -1.25 -16.33
N ARG A 739 -12.39 -0.85 -16.24
CA ARG A 739 -11.74 -0.05 -17.28
C ARG A 739 -11.64 -0.81 -18.60
N ILE A 740 -11.32 -2.10 -18.58
CA ILE A 740 -11.26 -2.95 -19.78
C ILE A 740 -12.65 -3.04 -20.44
N ALA A 741 -13.70 -3.31 -19.66
CA ALA A 741 -15.08 -3.39 -20.12
C ALA A 741 -15.56 -2.05 -20.74
N GLU A 742 -15.16 -0.93 -20.17
CA GLU A 742 -15.42 0.39 -20.73
C GLU A 742 -14.72 0.57 -22.10
N CYS A 743 -13.44 0.21 -22.20
CA CYS A 743 -12.69 0.26 -23.45
C CYS A 743 -13.27 -0.65 -24.54
N LEU A 744 -13.80 -1.82 -24.15
CA LEU A 744 -14.48 -2.76 -25.05
C LEU A 744 -15.91 -2.34 -25.41
N GLY A 745 -16.42 -1.25 -24.83
CA GLY A 745 -17.78 -0.76 -25.10
C GLY A 745 -18.90 -1.54 -24.42
N ILE A 746 -18.59 -2.43 -23.47
CA ILE A 746 -19.57 -3.27 -22.75
C ILE A 746 -20.61 -2.44 -21.97
N HIS A 747 -20.24 -1.23 -21.55
CA HIS A 747 -21.11 -0.24 -20.90
C HIS A 747 -22.12 0.46 -21.85
N LYS A 748 -22.05 0.22 -23.16
CA LYS A 748 -22.88 0.88 -24.19
C LYS A 748 -23.54 -0.11 -25.17
N ILE A 749 -23.80 -1.34 -24.73
CA ILE A 749 -24.45 -2.37 -25.55
C ILE A 749 -25.90 -1.96 -25.84
N GLN A 750 -26.27 -1.92 -27.11
CA GLN A 750 -27.64 -1.67 -27.56
C GLN A 750 -28.44 -2.96 -27.63
N ASP A 751 -29.74 -2.88 -27.37
CA ASP A 751 -30.66 -4.01 -27.52
C ASP A 751 -30.82 -4.38 -28.99
N PRO A 752 -30.74 -5.69 -29.34
CA PRO A 752 -30.89 -6.12 -30.71
C PRO A 752 -32.33 -5.99 -31.21
N SER A 753 -32.49 -6.06 -32.53
CA SER A 753 -33.80 -6.19 -33.18
C SER A 753 -34.54 -7.44 -32.67
N THR A 754 -35.84 -7.33 -32.39
CA THR A 754 -36.71 -8.43 -31.90
C THR A 754 -36.95 -9.56 -32.90
N LYS A 755 -36.30 -9.52 -34.07
CA LYS A 755 -36.41 -10.55 -35.11
C LYS A 755 -35.58 -11.78 -34.71
N PRO A 756 -36.08 -13.00 -34.97
CA PRO A 756 -35.29 -14.22 -34.74
C PRO A 756 -34.06 -14.23 -35.66
N PRO A 757 -32.91 -14.73 -35.18
CA PRO A 757 -31.69 -14.85 -35.97
C PRO A 757 -31.92 -15.83 -37.13
N ARG A 758 -31.37 -15.50 -38.30
CA ARG A 758 -31.55 -16.22 -39.57
C ARG A 758 -30.27 -16.89 -40.06
N SER A 759 -29.13 -16.57 -39.45
CA SER A 759 -27.81 -17.16 -39.73
C SER A 759 -27.08 -17.51 -38.43
N LYS A 760 -25.99 -18.29 -38.53
CA LYS A 760 -25.11 -18.59 -37.40
C LYS A 760 -24.44 -17.32 -36.86
N ASP A 761 -23.93 -16.46 -37.74
CA ASP A 761 -23.30 -15.19 -37.33
C ASP A 761 -24.27 -14.27 -36.56
N GLU A 762 -25.54 -14.20 -36.98
CA GLU A 762 -26.57 -13.43 -36.25
C GLU A 762 -26.89 -14.05 -34.87
N TRP A 763 -26.77 -15.38 -34.73
CA TRP A 763 -26.92 -16.06 -33.46
C TRP A 763 -25.71 -15.80 -32.55
N ASP A 764 -24.50 -15.93 -33.06
CA ASP A 764 -23.26 -15.72 -32.31
C ASP A 764 -23.18 -14.26 -31.80
N GLU A 765 -23.51 -13.27 -32.64
CA GLU A 765 -23.61 -11.86 -32.21
C GLU A 765 -24.66 -11.66 -31.10
N LYS A 766 -25.82 -12.33 -31.20
CA LYS A 766 -26.87 -12.27 -30.17
C LYS A 766 -26.36 -12.83 -28.84
N VAL A 767 -25.64 -13.95 -28.88
CA VAL A 767 -25.01 -14.58 -27.71
C VAL A 767 -23.96 -13.65 -27.11
N GLU A 768 -23.03 -13.12 -27.90
CA GLU A 768 -21.95 -12.23 -27.42
C GLU A 768 -22.49 -10.96 -26.75
N ARG A 769 -23.51 -10.32 -27.33
CA ARG A 769 -24.16 -9.15 -26.74
C ARG A 769 -24.85 -9.50 -25.42
N GLU A 770 -25.53 -10.64 -25.36
CA GLU A 770 -26.19 -11.11 -24.15
C GLU A 770 -25.17 -11.43 -23.05
N VAL A 771 -24.07 -12.09 -23.37
CA VAL A 771 -22.94 -12.31 -22.45
C VAL A 771 -22.39 -10.97 -21.95
N GLY A 772 -22.16 -10.00 -22.83
CA GLY A 772 -21.71 -8.66 -22.45
C GLY A 772 -22.66 -7.97 -21.47
N LYS A 773 -23.98 -8.08 -21.67
CA LYS A 773 -24.99 -7.56 -20.74
C LYS A 773 -24.95 -8.26 -19.39
N ARG A 774 -24.82 -9.58 -19.37
CA ARG A 774 -24.75 -10.36 -18.12
C ARG A 774 -23.50 -10.00 -17.32
N VAL A 775 -22.34 -9.90 -17.98
CA VAL A 775 -21.08 -9.44 -17.38
C VAL A 775 -21.24 -8.04 -16.81
N TRP A 776 -21.76 -7.09 -17.59
CA TRP A 776 -21.99 -5.72 -17.12
C TRP A 776 -22.94 -5.66 -15.91
N CYS A 777 -24.03 -6.42 -15.95
CA CYS A 777 -24.99 -6.53 -14.86
C CYS A 777 -24.32 -7.04 -13.58
N GLN A 778 -23.48 -8.08 -13.69
CA GLN A 778 -22.76 -8.62 -12.54
C GLN A 778 -21.72 -7.65 -12.00
N MET A 779 -21.06 -6.87 -12.87
CA MET A 779 -20.15 -5.81 -12.44
C MET A 779 -20.88 -4.70 -11.67
N ILE A 780 -22.08 -4.28 -12.12
CA ILE A 780 -22.91 -3.34 -11.37
C ILE A 780 -23.24 -3.89 -9.98
N ILE A 781 -23.65 -5.17 -9.91
CA ILE A 781 -23.96 -5.82 -8.63
C ILE A 781 -22.74 -5.78 -7.70
N GLN A 782 -21.57 -6.20 -8.18
CA GLN A 782 -20.34 -6.26 -7.37
C GLN A 782 -19.85 -4.87 -6.93
N ASP A 783 -19.85 -3.89 -7.84
CA ASP A 783 -19.42 -2.51 -7.55
C ASP A 783 -20.36 -1.83 -6.54
N HIS A 784 -21.67 -1.90 -6.77
CA HIS A 784 -22.65 -1.22 -5.91
C HIS A 784 -22.79 -1.89 -4.54
N PHE A 785 -22.72 -3.22 -4.47
CA PHE A 785 -22.72 -3.91 -3.18
C PHE A 785 -21.44 -3.70 -2.36
N ALA A 786 -20.35 -3.22 -2.98
CA ALA A 786 -19.13 -2.84 -2.28
C ALA A 786 -19.22 -1.47 -1.58
N ILE A 787 -20.17 -0.61 -1.97
CA ILE A 787 -20.33 0.77 -1.46
C ILE A 787 -20.32 0.87 0.07
N PRO A 788 -21.05 0.03 0.83
CA PRO A 788 -21.05 0.12 2.30
C PRO A 788 -19.67 -0.05 2.96
N PHE A 789 -18.71 -0.64 2.24
CA PHE A 789 -17.35 -0.91 2.71
C PHE A 789 -16.33 0.10 2.17
N THR A 790 -16.57 0.65 0.98
CA THR A 790 -15.63 1.56 0.29
C THR A 790 -16.03 3.03 0.38
N ASP A 791 -17.30 3.33 0.72
CA ASP A 791 -17.91 4.66 0.64
C ASP A 791 -17.79 5.32 -0.75
N THR A 792 -17.54 4.52 -1.79
CA THR A 792 -17.38 4.96 -3.19
C THR A 792 -17.79 3.84 -4.15
N TYR A 793 -18.11 4.20 -5.39
CA TYR A 793 -18.41 3.28 -6.49
C TYR A 793 -17.71 3.73 -7.77
N SER A 794 -17.37 2.79 -8.64
CA SER A 794 -16.68 3.06 -9.91
C SER A 794 -17.65 3.16 -11.09
N ILE A 795 -18.77 2.44 -11.03
CA ILE A 795 -19.77 2.42 -12.11
C ILE A 795 -20.90 3.38 -11.73
N SER A 796 -20.95 4.57 -12.35
CA SER A 796 -22.07 5.48 -12.10
C SER A 796 -23.30 5.10 -12.94
N PRO A 797 -24.51 5.09 -12.36
CA PRO A 797 -25.76 4.95 -13.12
C PRO A 797 -25.94 5.97 -14.24
N MET A 798 -25.23 7.11 -14.18
CA MET A 798 -25.28 8.16 -15.20
C MET A 798 -24.35 7.91 -16.39
N HIS A 799 -23.46 6.91 -16.33
CA HIS A 799 -22.33 6.75 -17.27
C HIS A 799 -22.43 5.52 -18.19
N PHE A 800 -23.53 4.76 -18.16
CA PHE A 800 -23.74 3.60 -19.02
C PHE A 800 -25.15 3.58 -19.63
N SER A 801 -25.29 2.85 -20.74
CA SER A 801 -26.57 2.67 -21.44
C SER A 801 -26.93 1.20 -21.72
N THR A 802 -26.08 0.26 -21.31
CA THR A 802 -26.35 -1.18 -21.43
C THR A 802 -27.59 -1.58 -20.66
N GLY A 803 -28.54 -2.21 -21.36
CA GLY A 803 -29.78 -2.74 -20.77
C GLY A 803 -29.58 -3.99 -19.92
N ARG A 804 -30.66 -4.43 -19.26
CA ARG A 804 -30.64 -5.65 -18.44
C ARG A 804 -30.45 -6.92 -19.32
N PRO A 805 -29.74 -7.95 -18.83
CA PRO A 805 -29.63 -9.24 -19.53
C PRO A 805 -31.02 -9.88 -19.65
N MET A 806 -31.31 -10.62 -20.70
CA MET A 806 -32.62 -11.26 -20.92
C MET A 806 -32.93 -12.29 -19.83
N ASN A 807 -34.22 -12.48 -19.51
CA ASN A 807 -34.62 -13.58 -18.64
C ASN A 807 -34.93 -14.80 -19.51
N ALA A 808 -33.88 -15.45 -20.03
CA ALA A 808 -34.02 -16.48 -21.05
C ALA A 808 -33.27 -17.77 -20.66
N ASP A 809 -33.66 -18.87 -21.30
CA ASP A 809 -32.84 -20.09 -21.33
C ASP A 809 -31.70 -19.92 -22.33
N ASP A 810 -30.53 -20.49 -22.01
CA ASP A 810 -29.36 -20.40 -22.87
C ASP A 810 -29.57 -21.14 -24.21
N HIS A 811 -30.43 -22.16 -24.26
CA HIS A 811 -30.62 -22.94 -25.50
C HIS A 811 -31.23 -22.14 -26.66
N ASP A 812 -32.10 -21.16 -26.38
CA ASP A 812 -32.84 -20.42 -27.40
C ASP A 812 -32.77 -18.89 -27.25
N LEU A 813 -32.30 -18.41 -26.10
CA LEU A 813 -32.27 -16.99 -25.73
C LEU A 813 -33.61 -16.29 -26.01
N MET A 814 -34.73 -16.97 -25.72
CA MET A 814 -36.07 -16.40 -25.78
C MET A 814 -36.42 -15.74 -24.44
N ASP A 815 -36.77 -14.46 -24.48
CA ASP A 815 -37.11 -13.73 -23.27
C ASP A 815 -38.41 -14.28 -22.65
N MET A 816 -38.32 -14.65 -21.38
CA MET A 816 -39.41 -15.22 -20.60
C MET A 816 -39.81 -14.27 -19.47
N PRO A 817 -41.06 -14.32 -18.99
CA PRO A 817 -41.49 -13.55 -17.83
C PRO A 817 -40.58 -13.80 -16.61
N ILE A 818 -40.31 -12.77 -15.81
CA ILE A 818 -39.48 -12.89 -14.59
C ILE A 818 -40.05 -13.89 -13.55
N THR A 819 -41.32 -14.28 -13.71
CA THR A 819 -41.99 -15.33 -12.93
C THR A 819 -41.65 -16.76 -13.37
N SER A 820 -40.88 -16.92 -14.45
CA SER A 820 -40.28 -18.17 -14.90
C SER A 820 -38.80 -18.19 -14.52
N PRO A 821 -38.34 -19.16 -13.72
CA PRO A 821 -36.93 -19.26 -13.32
C PRO A 821 -36.04 -19.63 -14.51
N THR A 822 -34.99 -18.85 -14.72
CA THR A 822 -33.89 -19.10 -15.67
C THR A 822 -32.55 -18.82 -15.00
N ILE A 823 -31.47 -19.19 -15.68
CA ILE A 823 -30.10 -18.95 -15.22
C ILE A 823 -29.81 -17.46 -14.94
N SER A 824 -30.54 -16.54 -15.60
CA SER A 824 -30.36 -15.08 -15.47
C SER A 824 -31.31 -14.44 -14.46
N THR A 825 -32.35 -15.14 -13.97
CA THR A 825 -33.36 -14.55 -13.09
C THR A 825 -32.73 -14.01 -11.79
N TYR A 826 -31.79 -14.76 -11.20
CA TYR A 826 -31.17 -14.39 -9.93
C TYR A 826 -30.43 -13.05 -10.02
N ILE A 827 -29.53 -12.88 -11.00
CA ILE A 827 -28.78 -11.63 -11.19
C ILE A 827 -29.71 -10.46 -11.55
N ARG A 828 -30.79 -10.71 -12.30
CA ARG A 828 -31.80 -9.69 -12.64
C ARG A 828 -32.55 -9.18 -11.42
N VAL A 829 -32.75 -10.03 -10.41
CA VAL A 829 -33.35 -9.63 -9.12
C VAL A 829 -32.31 -8.90 -8.27
N LEU A 830 -31.09 -9.42 -8.15
CA LEU A 830 -30.02 -8.82 -7.34
C LEU A 830 -29.68 -7.41 -7.76
N VAL A 831 -29.57 -7.14 -9.06
CA VAL A 831 -29.20 -5.80 -9.56
C VAL A 831 -30.23 -4.73 -9.15
N ASN A 832 -31.51 -5.08 -8.97
CA ASN A 832 -32.50 -4.14 -8.45
C ASN A 832 -32.17 -3.73 -7.00
N LEU A 833 -31.70 -4.67 -6.18
CA LEU A 833 -31.25 -4.36 -4.83
C LEU A 833 -29.96 -3.52 -4.87
N ALA A 834 -29.05 -3.83 -5.80
CA ALA A 834 -27.78 -3.12 -5.97
C ALA A 834 -27.94 -1.65 -6.36
N GLU A 835 -28.90 -1.34 -7.24
CA GLU A 835 -29.21 0.03 -7.69
C GLU A 835 -29.68 0.97 -6.57
N LEU A 836 -30.03 0.45 -5.39
CA LEU A 836 -30.32 1.28 -4.22
C LEU A 836 -29.05 1.88 -3.58
N MET A 837 -27.90 1.22 -3.73
CA MET A 837 -26.69 1.54 -2.96
C MET A 837 -26.03 2.88 -3.37
N PRO A 838 -25.95 3.28 -4.66
CA PRO A 838 -25.49 4.63 -5.01
C PRO A 838 -26.38 5.72 -4.40
N GLY A 839 -27.70 5.55 -4.49
CA GLY A 839 -28.66 6.47 -3.89
C GLY A 839 -28.59 6.52 -2.36
N LEU A 840 -28.23 5.40 -1.72
CA LEU A 840 -27.95 5.33 -0.28
C LEU A 840 -26.78 6.26 0.08
N VAL A 841 -25.60 6.07 -0.51
CA VAL A 841 -24.39 6.83 -0.15
C VAL A 841 -24.45 8.30 -0.57
N ASP A 842 -24.99 8.59 -1.75
CA ASP A 842 -25.08 9.95 -2.27
C ASP A 842 -26.10 10.78 -1.48
N GLY A 843 -27.19 10.15 -1.03
CA GLY A 843 -28.22 10.82 -0.24
C GLY A 843 -27.80 11.19 1.18
N LEU A 844 -26.69 10.63 1.71
CA LEU A 844 -26.06 11.09 2.96
C LEU A 844 -25.34 12.45 2.81
N GLY A 845 -25.18 12.93 1.57
CA GLY A 845 -24.45 14.15 1.23
C GLY A 845 -22.96 13.91 0.99
N PRO A 846 -22.21 14.91 0.49
CA PRO A 846 -20.79 14.77 0.17
C PRO A 846 -19.97 14.31 1.38
N MET A 847 -18.93 13.51 1.16
CA MET A 847 -18.10 12.99 2.26
C MET A 847 -17.45 14.09 3.12
N LYS A 848 -17.10 15.23 2.51
CA LYS A 848 -16.58 16.42 3.20
C LYS A 848 -17.62 17.20 4.01
N SER A 849 -18.91 16.98 3.76
CA SER A 849 -20.01 17.75 4.31
C SER A 849 -21.29 16.91 4.34
N ARG A 850 -21.33 15.93 5.25
CA ARG A 850 -22.51 15.07 5.43
C ARG A 850 -23.70 15.90 5.90
N LYS A 851 -24.92 15.47 5.56
CA LYS A 851 -26.17 16.12 5.98
C LYS A 851 -26.36 16.05 7.51
N PRO A 852 -27.24 16.85 8.11
CA PRO A 852 -27.61 16.69 9.52
C PRO A 852 -28.13 15.27 9.82
N LEU A 853 -27.88 14.75 11.03
CA LEU A 853 -28.20 13.36 11.41
C LEU A 853 -29.67 13.00 11.20
N ARG A 854 -30.59 13.92 11.53
CA ARG A 854 -32.01 13.72 11.30
C ARG A 854 -32.32 13.47 9.82
N GLN A 855 -31.76 14.29 8.92
CA GLN A 855 -31.97 14.15 7.48
C GLN A 855 -31.29 12.89 6.92
N GLN A 856 -30.12 12.54 7.45
CA GLN A 856 -29.47 11.27 7.12
C GLN A 856 -30.37 10.09 7.53
N TYR A 857 -30.95 10.12 8.74
CA TYR A 857 -31.80 9.05 9.23
C TYR A 857 -33.12 8.94 8.46
N GLU A 858 -33.77 10.07 8.16
CA GLU A 858 -34.94 10.14 7.27
C GLU A 858 -34.62 9.53 5.89
N HIS A 859 -33.43 9.81 5.35
CA HIS A 859 -32.96 9.20 4.10
C HIS A 859 -32.75 7.69 4.22
N ILE A 860 -32.16 7.19 5.31
CA ILE A 860 -32.01 5.75 5.57
C ILE A 860 -33.38 5.05 5.58
N LEU A 861 -34.36 5.61 6.29
CA LEU A 861 -35.71 5.05 6.34
C LEU A 861 -36.39 5.05 4.96
N HIS A 862 -36.15 6.09 4.15
CA HIS A 862 -36.65 6.15 2.77
C HIS A 862 -36.04 5.07 1.87
N ILE A 863 -34.73 4.82 1.99
CA ILE A 863 -34.06 3.74 1.24
C ILE A 863 -34.54 2.36 1.73
N ASP A 864 -34.72 2.16 3.03
CA ASP A 864 -35.31 0.93 3.60
C ASP A 864 -36.73 0.69 3.06
N GLN A 865 -37.56 1.74 2.95
CA GLN A 865 -38.88 1.63 2.33
C GLN A 865 -38.80 1.20 0.85
N LYS A 866 -37.84 1.73 0.09
CA LYS A 866 -37.60 1.29 -1.29
C LYS A 866 -37.14 -0.16 -1.35
N MET A 867 -36.22 -0.57 -0.48
CA MET A 867 -35.76 -1.96 -0.36
C MET A 867 -36.94 -2.90 -0.14
N ARG A 868 -37.82 -2.59 0.83
CA ARG A 868 -39.08 -3.32 1.07
C ARG A 868 -39.98 -3.34 -0.16
N GLY A 869 -40.02 -2.27 -0.95
CA GLY A 869 -40.75 -2.21 -2.21
C GLY A 869 -40.22 -3.16 -3.29
N ILE A 870 -38.89 -3.26 -3.44
CA ILE A 870 -38.27 -4.19 -4.39
C ILE A 870 -38.52 -5.64 -3.97
N VAL A 871 -38.37 -5.89 -2.68
CA VAL A 871 -38.53 -7.20 -2.05
C VAL A 871 -39.94 -7.78 -2.28
N LYS A 872 -40.98 -6.93 -2.30
CA LYS A 872 -42.37 -7.32 -2.67
C LYS A 872 -42.54 -7.82 -4.10
N ASN A 873 -41.66 -7.43 -5.00
CA ASN A 873 -41.71 -7.79 -6.41
C ASN A 873 -40.78 -8.96 -6.75
N ILE A 874 -40.13 -9.57 -5.75
CA ILE A 874 -39.32 -10.77 -5.95
C ILE A 874 -40.24 -11.91 -6.40
N PRO A 875 -39.86 -12.68 -7.44
CA PRO A 875 -40.64 -13.82 -7.90
C PRO A 875 -40.96 -14.83 -6.77
N PRO A 876 -42.20 -15.36 -6.66
CA PRO A 876 -42.59 -16.20 -5.52
C PRO A 876 -41.73 -17.44 -5.28
N PHE A 877 -41.13 -18.02 -6.32
CA PHE A 877 -40.24 -19.18 -6.21
C PHE A 877 -38.90 -18.87 -5.53
N PHE A 878 -38.52 -17.59 -5.42
CA PHE A 878 -37.39 -17.13 -4.60
C PHE A 878 -37.83 -16.68 -3.20
N LEU A 879 -39.12 -16.74 -2.87
CA LEU A 879 -39.64 -16.46 -1.54
C LEU A 879 -40.02 -17.75 -0.83
N ARG A 880 -40.67 -18.67 -1.54
CA ARG A 880 -41.16 -19.93 -0.97
C ARG A 880 -40.52 -21.12 -1.65
N GLY A 881 -40.16 -22.13 -0.86
CA GLY A 881 -39.68 -23.40 -1.38
C GLY A 881 -40.79 -24.10 -2.18
N ASP A 882 -40.46 -24.51 -3.41
CA ASP A 882 -41.33 -25.32 -4.26
C ASP A 882 -40.59 -26.62 -4.58
N LYS A 883 -40.82 -27.66 -3.76
CA LYS A 883 -40.12 -28.95 -3.88
C LYS A 883 -40.24 -29.56 -5.28
N THR A 884 -41.31 -29.27 -6.02
CA THR A 884 -41.53 -29.80 -7.37
C THR A 884 -40.60 -29.10 -8.36
N LYS A 885 -40.49 -27.78 -8.29
CA LYS A 885 -39.56 -27.00 -9.13
C LYS A 885 -38.11 -27.19 -8.70
N GLU A 886 -37.83 -27.22 -7.40
CA GLU A 886 -36.50 -27.46 -6.85
C GLU A 886 -35.95 -28.85 -7.24
N ALA A 887 -36.83 -29.86 -7.44
CA ALA A 887 -36.43 -31.15 -7.99
C ALA A 887 -36.07 -31.11 -9.49
N GLN A 888 -36.59 -30.14 -10.24
CA GLN A 888 -36.33 -29.96 -11.68
C GLN A 888 -35.17 -28.99 -11.96
N ILE A 889 -34.93 -28.05 -11.05
CA ILE A 889 -33.94 -26.99 -11.18
C ILE A 889 -32.97 -27.09 -10.00
N PRO A 890 -31.82 -27.75 -10.18
CA PRO A 890 -30.91 -28.11 -9.08
C PRO A 890 -30.42 -26.93 -8.24
N TRP A 891 -30.29 -25.75 -8.85
CA TRP A 891 -29.81 -24.54 -8.19
C TRP A 891 -30.90 -23.71 -7.50
N LEU A 892 -32.19 -24.01 -7.71
CA LEU A 892 -33.27 -23.10 -7.30
C LEU A 892 -33.38 -22.94 -5.77
N ALA A 893 -33.25 -24.06 -5.04
CA ALA A 893 -33.33 -24.06 -3.59
C ALA A 893 -32.21 -23.19 -2.98
N ILE A 894 -30.96 -23.40 -3.42
CA ILE A 894 -29.83 -22.63 -2.92
C ILE A 894 -29.87 -21.17 -3.37
N ALA A 895 -30.36 -20.87 -4.58
CA ALA A 895 -30.55 -19.50 -5.05
C ALA A 895 -31.58 -18.73 -4.21
N ARG A 896 -32.68 -19.37 -3.82
CA ARG A 896 -33.67 -18.80 -2.89
C ARG A 896 -33.04 -18.45 -1.55
N ARG A 897 -32.27 -19.37 -0.94
CA ARG A 897 -31.57 -19.11 0.33
C ARG A 897 -30.51 -18.01 0.21
N SER A 898 -29.78 -18.01 -0.90
CA SER A 898 -28.77 -16.99 -1.20
C SER A 898 -29.38 -15.59 -1.34
N LEU A 899 -30.54 -15.49 -1.98
CA LEU A 899 -31.28 -14.24 -2.09
C LEU A 899 -31.77 -13.76 -0.72
N ALA A 900 -32.30 -14.66 0.11
CA ALA A 900 -32.74 -14.35 1.46
C ALA A 900 -31.59 -13.78 2.31
N ILE A 901 -30.44 -14.46 2.31
CA ILE A 901 -29.23 -14.03 3.02
C ILE A 901 -28.76 -12.66 2.50
N THR A 902 -28.71 -12.48 1.18
CA THR A 902 -28.26 -11.23 0.57
C THR A 902 -29.22 -10.07 0.84
N ALA A 903 -30.54 -10.28 0.72
CA ALA A 903 -31.53 -9.24 0.99
C ALA A 903 -31.52 -8.82 2.46
N ALA A 904 -31.39 -9.78 3.39
CA ALA A 904 -31.25 -9.49 4.82
C ALA A 904 -29.97 -8.70 5.11
N GLU A 905 -28.83 -9.07 4.50
CA GLU A 905 -27.59 -8.31 4.68
C GLU A 905 -27.71 -6.90 4.11
N LYS A 906 -28.35 -6.69 2.96
CA LYS A 906 -28.49 -5.33 2.40
C LYS A 906 -29.38 -4.43 3.25
N ILE A 907 -30.34 -4.96 4.00
CA ILE A 907 -31.04 -4.20 5.04
C ILE A 907 -30.06 -3.71 6.11
N ILE A 908 -29.20 -4.62 6.61
CA ILE A 908 -28.17 -4.27 7.59
C ILE A 908 -27.28 -3.15 7.03
N MET A 909 -26.86 -3.27 5.76
CA MET A 909 -26.03 -2.27 5.10
C MET A 909 -26.72 -0.90 4.93
N ILE A 910 -28.03 -0.87 4.69
CA ILE A 910 -28.82 0.37 4.64
C ILE A 910 -28.86 1.05 6.02
N HIS A 911 -29.11 0.28 7.07
CA HIS A 911 -29.21 0.81 8.45
C HIS A 911 -27.87 1.04 9.14
N ARG A 912 -26.78 0.58 8.51
CA ARG A 912 -25.40 0.63 9.00
C ARG A 912 -24.98 1.97 9.60
N PRO A 913 -25.26 3.15 9.00
CA PRO A 913 -24.82 4.43 9.56
C PRO A 913 -25.39 4.76 10.94
N PHE A 914 -26.49 4.11 11.35
CA PHE A 914 -27.17 4.34 12.63
C PHE A 914 -27.24 3.09 13.52
N LEU A 915 -26.77 1.93 13.05
CA LEU A 915 -26.83 0.68 13.79
C LEU A 915 -26.10 0.77 15.14
N PHE A 916 -24.86 1.25 15.17
CA PHE A 916 -24.13 1.34 16.44
C PHE A 916 -24.73 2.35 17.43
N ARG A 917 -25.21 3.48 16.89
CA ARG A 917 -25.93 4.48 17.69
C ARG A 917 -27.18 3.92 18.32
N SER A 918 -27.87 3.01 17.63
CA SER A 918 -29.09 2.40 18.13
C SER A 918 -28.92 1.51 19.37
N PHE A 919 -27.69 1.11 19.71
CA PHE A 919 -27.42 0.40 20.96
C PHE A 919 -27.41 1.34 22.17
N ASN A 920 -27.15 2.63 21.98
CA ASN A 920 -27.02 3.63 23.05
C ASN A 920 -28.14 4.69 23.04
N ASP A 921 -28.77 4.95 21.89
CA ASP A 921 -29.81 5.95 21.71
C ASP A 921 -31.13 5.28 21.26
N PRO A 922 -32.17 5.30 22.12
CA PRO A 922 -33.48 4.73 21.80
C PRO A 922 -34.15 5.32 20.55
N THR A 923 -33.75 6.52 20.10
CA THR A 923 -34.29 7.17 18.89
C THR A 923 -34.13 6.29 17.65
N TYR A 924 -33.08 5.49 17.58
CA TYR A 924 -32.78 4.63 16.42
C TYR A 924 -33.21 3.17 16.64
N THR A 925 -34.09 2.88 17.60
CA THR A 925 -34.56 1.52 17.94
C THR A 925 -35.08 0.73 16.74
N TYR A 926 -35.71 1.40 15.77
CA TYR A 926 -36.15 0.75 14.53
C TYR A 926 -34.98 0.11 13.77
N SER A 927 -33.86 0.82 13.63
CA SER A 927 -32.66 0.28 12.98
C SER A 927 -32.09 -0.92 13.74
N ARG A 928 -32.04 -0.86 15.08
CA ARG A 928 -31.59 -1.98 15.92
C ARG A 928 -32.42 -3.23 15.66
N ARG A 929 -33.74 -3.11 15.80
CA ARG A 929 -34.68 -4.24 15.64
C ARG A 929 -34.61 -4.84 14.25
N THR A 930 -34.58 -3.99 13.23
CA THR A 930 -34.50 -4.40 11.83
C THR A 930 -33.20 -5.14 11.52
N CYS A 931 -32.05 -4.63 11.99
CA CYS A 931 -30.76 -5.30 11.81
C CYS A 931 -30.64 -6.62 12.59
N VAL A 932 -31.16 -6.69 13.82
CA VAL A 932 -31.16 -7.93 14.62
C VAL A 932 -32.03 -9.00 13.97
N ALA A 933 -33.23 -8.63 13.48
CA ALA A 933 -34.09 -9.55 12.76
C ALA A 933 -33.43 -10.07 11.48
N ALA A 934 -32.80 -9.17 10.71
CA ALA A 934 -32.06 -9.54 9.51
C ALA A 934 -30.86 -10.47 9.82
N ALA A 935 -30.09 -10.17 10.87
CA ALA A 935 -28.97 -10.99 11.31
C ALA A 935 -29.42 -12.41 11.69
N MET A 936 -30.50 -12.54 12.45
CA MET A 936 -31.08 -13.85 12.80
C MET A 936 -31.49 -14.67 11.58
N THR A 937 -32.04 -14.04 10.55
CA THR A 937 -32.37 -14.74 9.29
C THR A 937 -31.14 -15.24 8.57
N ILE A 938 -30.09 -14.44 8.48
CA ILE A 938 -28.85 -14.88 7.86
C ILE A 938 -28.30 -16.11 8.59
N LEU A 939 -28.28 -16.08 9.93
CA LEU A 939 -27.76 -17.21 10.73
C LEU A 939 -28.60 -18.48 10.57
N ARG A 940 -29.94 -18.35 10.47
CA ARG A 940 -30.87 -19.45 10.23
C ARG A 940 -30.70 -20.06 8.84
N GLU A 941 -30.73 -19.25 7.78
CA GLU A 941 -30.56 -19.75 6.42
C GLU A 941 -29.18 -20.40 6.23
N HIS A 942 -28.13 -19.81 6.81
CA HIS A 942 -26.79 -20.41 6.80
C HIS A 942 -26.76 -21.75 7.55
N GLU A 943 -27.47 -21.89 8.66
CA GLU A 943 -27.60 -23.18 9.34
C GLU A 943 -28.28 -24.23 8.45
N VAL A 944 -29.35 -23.85 7.76
CA VAL A 944 -30.06 -24.80 6.89
C VAL A 944 -29.15 -25.25 5.74
N ILE A 945 -28.40 -24.35 5.11
CA ILE A 945 -27.43 -24.68 4.05
C ILE A 945 -26.42 -25.72 4.55
N VAL A 946 -25.82 -25.48 5.72
CA VAL A 946 -24.82 -26.39 6.31
C VAL A 946 -25.46 -27.73 6.70
N ARG A 947 -26.64 -27.72 7.31
CA ARG A 947 -27.38 -28.93 7.72
C ARG A 947 -27.81 -29.79 6.54
N GLU A 948 -28.24 -29.18 5.44
CA GLU A 948 -28.65 -29.86 4.20
C GLU A 948 -27.44 -30.31 3.35
N GLY A 949 -26.22 -29.94 3.76
CA GLY A 949 -24.98 -30.18 3.02
C GLY A 949 -25.00 -29.54 1.64
N ASP A 950 -25.67 -28.40 1.49
CA ASP A 950 -25.80 -27.73 0.20
C ASP A 950 -24.54 -26.93 -0.15
N ILE A 951 -24.50 -26.37 -1.36
CA ILE A 951 -23.41 -25.51 -1.81
C ILE A 951 -23.39 -24.23 -0.98
N SER A 952 -22.28 -23.96 -0.31
CA SER A 952 -22.05 -22.70 0.38
C SER A 952 -21.14 -21.82 -0.48
N ILE A 953 -21.64 -20.65 -0.90
CA ILE A 953 -20.85 -19.64 -1.60
C ILE A 953 -20.28 -18.62 -0.60
N TRP A 954 -19.31 -17.82 -1.05
CA TRP A 954 -18.59 -16.89 -0.18
C TRP A 954 -19.50 -15.88 0.55
N THR A 955 -20.59 -15.43 -0.09
CA THR A 955 -21.54 -14.49 0.50
C THR A 955 -22.27 -15.08 1.71
N HIS A 956 -22.52 -16.39 1.73
CA HIS A 956 -23.11 -17.07 2.89
C HIS A 956 -22.19 -16.98 4.11
N THR A 957 -20.90 -17.29 3.92
CA THR A 957 -19.87 -17.17 4.96
C THR A 957 -19.74 -15.72 5.42
N ALA A 958 -19.55 -14.78 4.47
CA ALA A 958 -19.33 -13.37 4.76
C ALA A 958 -20.48 -12.77 5.59
N PHE A 959 -21.72 -13.03 5.16
CA PHE A 959 -22.89 -12.43 5.80
C PHE A 959 -23.22 -13.12 7.12
N ALA A 960 -22.93 -14.42 7.27
CA ALA A 960 -23.02 -15.09 8.57
C ALA A 960 -22.06 -14.48 9.61
N ILE A 961 -20.85 -14.05 9.19
CA ILE A 961 -19.93 -13.32 10.06
C ILE A 961 -20.51 -11.97 10.46
N THR A 962 -20.97 -11.16 9.50
CA THR A 962 -21.62 -9.85 9.78
C THR A 962 -22.80 -10.02 10.74
N ALA A 963 -23.65 -11.02 10.51
CA ALA A 963 -24.78 -11.32 11.38
C ALA A 963 -24.33 -11.73 12.80
N ALA A 964 -23.35 -12.63 12.92
CA ALA A 964 -22.84 -13.05 14.22
C ALA A 964 -22.24 -11.87 15.02
N VAL A 965 -21.49 -10.99 14.35
CA VAL A 965 -20.92 -9.77 14.96
C VAL A 965 -22.04 -8.87 15.51
N ILE A 966 -23.11 -8.63 14.74
CA ILE A 966 -24.25 -7.82 15.19
C ILE A 966 -24.94 -8.46 16.40
N MET A 967 -25.10 -9.79 16.39
CA MET A 967 -25.68 -10.51 17.51
C MET A 967 -24.79 -10.43 18.76
N CYS A 968 -23.46 -10.42 18.63
CA CYS A 968 -22.55 -10.18 19.76
C CYS A 968 -22.81 -8.81 20.40
N PHE A 969 -22.97 -7.76 19.58
CA PHE A 969 -23.29 -6.42 20.08
C PHE A 969 -24.68 -6.35 20.72
N GLU A 970 -25.67 -7.04 20.16
CA GLU A 970 -27.01 -7.14 20.74
C GLU A 970 -26.99 -7.79 22.13
N VAL A 971 -26.27 -8.91 22.29
CA VAL A 971 -26.12 -9.59 23.57
C VAL A 971 -25.47 -8.68 24.61
N ASN A 972 -24.44 -7.93 24.24
CA ASN A 972 -23.76 -7.00 25.13
C ASN A 972 -24.64 -5.79 25.53
N ALA A 973 -25.57 -5.39 24.66
CA ALA A 973 -26.49 -4.27 24.89
C ALA A 973 -27.83 -4.70 25.53
N THR A 974 -28.05 -5.98 25.81
CA THR A 974 -29.29 -6.49 26.40
C THR A 974 -29.19 -6.48 27.92
N ALA A 975 -30.11 -5.78 28.61
CA ALA A 975 -30.13 -5.70 30.07
C ALA A 975 -30.39 -7.06 30.74
N GLU A 976 -29.85 -7.27 31.96
CA GLU A 976 -29.96 -8.53 32.74
C GLU A 976 -31.41 -9.05 32.90
N ASN A 977 -32.41 -8.17 32.81
CA ASN A 977 -33.84 -8.51 32.91
C ASN A 977 -34.42 -9.25 31.68
N GLN A 978 -33.65 -9.46 30.61
CA GLN A 978 -34.05 -10.22 29.40
C GLN A 978 -33.20 -11.49 29.19
N ALA A 979 -32.84 -12.18 30.28
CA ALA A 979 -31.92 -13.31 30.29
C ALA A 979 -32.23 -14.43 29.27
N ASN A 980 -33.51 -14.78 29.05
CA ASN A 980 -33.90 -15.85 28.12
C ASN A 980 -33.66 -15.48 26.65
N ILE A 981 -33.90 -14.22 26.26
CA ILE A 981 -33.65 -13.73 24.89
C ILE A 981 -32.14 -13.62 24.66
N ALA A 982 -31.41 -13.10 25.65
CA ALA A 982 -29.96 -13.05 25.62
C ALA A 982 -29.32 -14.44 25.49
N GLN A 983 -29.89 -15.46 26.13
CA GLN A 983 -29.40 -16.84 26.01
C GLN A 983 -29.64 -17.41 24.60
N SER A 984 -30.84 -17.25 24.03
CA SER A 984 -31.12 -17.71 22.67
C SER A 984 -30.19 -17.06 21.62
N HIS A 985 -29.89 -15.77 21.78
CA HIS A 985 -28.94 -15.07 20.93
C HIS A 985 -27.50 -15.61 21.09
N LYS A 986 -27.07 -15.89 22.33
CA LYS A 986 -25.77 -16.53 22.60
C LYS A 986 -25.68 -17.89 21.91
N ASP A 987 -26.71 -18.72 22.02
CA ASP A 987 -26.73 -20.04 21.37
C ASP A 987 -26.60 -19.91 19.85
N ALA A 988 -27.32 -18.95 19.24
CA ALA A 988 -27.24 -18.69 17.81
C ALA A 988 -25.83 -18.29 17.36
N ILE A 989 -25.13 -17.47 18.15
CA ILE A 989 -23.74 -17.08 17.87
C ILE A 989 -22.79 -18.26 18.02
N VAL A 990 -22.92 -19.06 19.09
CA VAL A 990 -22.08 -20.25 19.31
C VAL A 990 -22.25 -21.26 18.16
N ALA A 991 -23.49 -21.50 17.73
CA ALA A 991 -23.77 -22.37 16.61
C ALA A 991 -23.19 -21.81 15.29
N ALA A 992 -23.31 -20.51 15.04
CA ALA A 992 -22.73 -19.86 13.87
C ALA A 992 -21.20 -19.97 13.86
N ARG A 993 -20.56 -19.68 15.00
CA ARG A 993 -19.12 -19.82 15.21
C ARG A 993 -18.65 -21.25 14.91
N ARG A 994 -19.35 -22.27 15.43
CA ARG A 994 -19.04 -23.68 15.18
C ARG A 994 -19.07 -24.01 13.69
N ARG A 995 -20.14 -23.60 12.99
CA ARG A 995 -20.26 -23.81 11.53
C ARG A 995 -19.14 -23.14 10.75
N LEU A 996 -18.74 -21.93 11.15
CA LEU A 996 -17.61 -21.22 10.52
C LEU A 996 -16.26 -21.90 10.80
N ALA A 997 -16.06 -22.42 12.02
CA ALA A 997 -14.85 -23.12 12.40
C ALA A 997 -14.65 -24.43 11.59
N ASP A 998 -15.74 -25.13 11.27
CA ASP A 998 -15.71 -26.35 10.45
C ASP A 998 -15.21 -26.10 9.00
N ARG A 999 -15.23 -24.84 8.53
CA ARG A 999 -14.75 -24.44 7.20
C ARG A 999 -13.25 -24.15 7.20
N THR A 1000 -12.44 -25.20 7.30
CA THR A 1000 -10.98 -25.06 7.48
C THR A 1000 -10.29 -24.45 6.26
N ASN A 1001 -10.77 -24.70 5.04
CA ASN A 1001 -10.19 -24.15 3.80
C ASN A 1001 -10.69 -22.74 3.43
N ASP A 1002 -11.41 -22.08 4.33
CA ASP A 1002 -12.05 -20.78 4.11
C ASP A 1002 -11.43 -19.73 5.05
N VAL A 1003 -10.45 -18.99 4.55
CA VAL A 1003 -9.70 -17.96 5.32
C VAL A 1003 -10.65 -16.91 5.90
N LEU A 1004 -11.70 -16.56 5.14
CA LEU A 1004 -12.73 -15.63 5.59
C LEU A 1004 -13.48 -16.19 6.80
N ALA A 1005 -13.87 -17.47 6.78
CA ALA A 1005 -14.53 -18.12 7.91
C ALA A 1005 -13.62 -18.15 9.15
N GLN A 1006 -12.34 -18.50 8.99
CA GLN A 1006 -11.38 -18.57 10.10
C GLN A 1006 -11.10 -17.21 10.75
N ARG A 1007 -11.02 -16.14 9.94
CA ARG A 1007 -10.98 -14.75 10.43
C ARG A 1007 -12.27 -14.36 11.15
N GLY A 1008 -13.42 -14.78 10.62
CA GLY A 1008 -14.72 -14.60 11.26
C GLY A 1008 -14.79 -15.21 12.66
N VAL A 1009 -14.30 -16.45 12.83
CA VAL A 1009 -14.23 -17.13 14.14
C VAL A 1009 -13.36 -16.33 15.12
N ALA A 1010 -12.16 -15.93 14.69
CA ALA A 1010 -11.26 -15.12 15.51
C ALA A 1010 -11.89 -13.80 15.95
N LEU A 1011 -12.70 -13.18 15.09
CA LEU A 1011 -13.42 -11.95 15.39
C LEU A 1011 -14.55 -12.15 16.39
N ILE A 1012 -15.36 -13.20 16.20
CA ILE A 1012 -16.44 -13.56 17.13
C ILE A 1012 -15.83 -13.82 18.52
N ASP A 1013 -14.75 -14.57 18.60
CA ASP A 1013 -14.03 -14.87 19.85
C ASP A 1013 -13.46 -13.61 20.50
N ALA A 1014 -12.89 -12.70 19.71
CA ALA A 1014 -12.36 -11.44 20.21
C ALA A 1014 -13.44 -10.57 20.85
N ILE A 1015 -14.63 -10.52 20.24
CA ILE A 1015 -15.76 -9.75 20.77
C ILE A 1015 -16.35 -10.43 22.02
N PHE A 1016 -16.47 -11.76 22.02
CA PHE A 1016 -17.03 -12.51 23.16
C PHE A 1016 -16.14 -12.50 24.40
N THR A 1017 -14.82 -12.52 24.21
CA THR A 1017 -13.86 -12.60 25.31
C THR A 1017 -13.41 -11.22 25.81
N ALA A 1018 -13.71 -10.12 25.10
CA ALA A 1018 -13.44 -8.77 25.57
C ALA A 1018 -14.30 -8.47 26.82
N ASP A 1019 -13.72 -8.61 28.01
CA ASP A 1019 -14.39 -8.39 29.28
C ASP A 1019 -15.06 -7.01 29.34
N THR A 1020 -16.35 -6.97 29.63
CA THR A 1020 -16.99 -5.78 30.18
C THR A 1020 -16.33 -5.49 31.53
N ALA A 1021 -15.50 -4.45 31.61
CA ALA A 1021 -14.84 -4.06 32.84
C ALA A 1021 -15.86 -3.95 33.99
N SER A 1022 -15.85 -4.92 34.91
CA SER A 1022 -16.55 -4.85 36.18
C SER A 1022 -15.88 -3.79 37.05
N GLY A 1023 -16.32 -2.54 36.90
CA GLY A 1023 -16.10 -1.49 37.88
C GLY A 1023 -16.88 -1.79 39.18
N PRO A 1024 -16.46 -1.22 40.32
CA PRO A 1024 -17.12 -1.43 41.60
C PRO A 1024 -18.59 -0.97 41.51
N ALA A 1025 -19.46 -1.76 42.13
CA ALA A 1025 -20.92 -1.71 42.00
C ALA A 1025 -21.53 -0.30 41.88
N GLY A 1026 -22.31 -0.10 40.81
CA GLY A 1026 -23.31 0.96 40.71
C GLY A 1026 -22.95 2.14 39.82
N LEU A 1027 -23.06 1.96 38.49
CA LEU A 1027 -23.56 2.92 37.49
C LEU A 1027 -23.29 2.32 36.10
N GLY A 1028 -24.34 1.78 35.47
CA GLY A 1028 -24.25 1.06 34.20
C GLY A 1028 -23.99 1.96 33.00
N ASN A 1029 -22.89 1.69 32.31
CA ASN A 1029 -22.79 1.64 30.84
C ASN A 1029 -21.40 1.10 30.49
N GLY A 1030 -21.31 -0.21 30.21
CA GLY A 1030 -20.07 -0.85 29.78
C GLY A 1030 -19.71 -0.40 28.36
N THR A 1031 -18.88 0.63 28.24
CA THR A 1031 -18.29 1.03 26.95
C THR A 1031 -17.43 -0.11 26.40
N ILE A 1032 -17.73 -0.56 25.18
CA ILE A 1032 -16.99 -1.63 24.49
C ILE A 1032 -15.56 -1.15 24.17
N ASP A 1033 -14.55 -1.88 24.67
CA ASP A 1033 -13.14 -1.57 24.42
C ASP A 1033 -12.66 -2.15 23.08
N PHE A 1034 -12.68 -1.31 22.05
CA PHE A 1034 -12.21 -1.69 20.71
C PHE A 1034 -10.70 -2.00 20.66
N GLY A 1035 -9.89 -1.39 21.53
CA GLY A 1035 -8.46 -1.68 21.61
C GLY A 1035 -8.21 -3.11 22.08
N GLN A 1036 -9.00 -3.57 23.05
CA GLN A 1036 -8.95 -4.94 23.54
C GLN A 1036 -9.43 -5.95 22.46
N ILE A 1037 -10.51 -5.63 21.74
CA ILE A 1037 -11.01 -6.47 20.63
C ILE A 1037 -9.92 -6.62 19.55
N LEU A 1038 -9.27 -5.54 19.15
CA LEU A 1038 -8.21 -5.58 18.12
C LEU A 1038 -6.99 -6.42 18.55
N ALA A 1039 -6.59 -6.30 19.82
CA ALA A 1039 -5.50 -7.08 20.40
C ALA A 1039 -5.84 -8.58 20.45
N LYS A 1040 -7.05 -8.93 20.89
CA LYS A 1040 -7.53 -10.32 20.95
C LYS A 1040 -7.72 -10.91 19.56
N PHE A 1041 -8.29 -10.16 18.61
CA PHE A 1041 -8.43 -10.57 17.22
C PHE A 1041 -7.08 -10.92 16.58
N SER A 1042 -6.05 -10.09 16.80
CA SER A 1042 -4.70 -10.35 16.30
C SER A 1042 -4.12 -11.66 16.86
N THR A 1043 -4.37 -11.95 18.13
CA THR A 1043 -3.95 -13.18 18.80
C THR A 1043 -4.69 -14.40 18.25
N PHE A 1044 -6.02 -14.36 18.20
CA PHE A 1044 -6.84 -15.48 17.74
C PHE A 1044 -6.65 -15.77 16.24
N THR A 1045 -6.45 -14.74 15.42
CA THR A 1045 -6.14 -14.93 13.99
C THR A 1045 -4.85 -15.70 13.79
N ARG A 1046 -3.78 -15.40 14.56
CA ARG A 1046 -2.53 -16.17 14.52
C ARG A 1046 -2.68 -17.60 15.04
N MET A 1047 -3.58 -17.83 15.98
CA MET A 1047 -3.87 -19.18 16.48
C MET A 1047 -4.62 -20.02 15.44
N ASN A 1048 -5.62 -19.44 14.76
CA ASN A 1048 -6.43 -20.14 13.78
C ASN A 1048 -5.70 -20.36 12.44
N LEU A 1049 -4.86 -19.41 12.02
CA LEU A 1049 -4.16 -19.44 10.71
C LEU A 1049 -2.68 -19.87 10.82
N GLY A 1050 -2.12 -20.01 12.03
CA GLY A 1050 -0.71 -20.34 12.29
C GLY A 1050 0.24 -19.12 12.34
N PRO A 1051 1.46 -19.28 12.92
CA PRO A 1051 2.42 -18.17 13.12
C PRO A 1051 3.14 -17.68 11.86
N ASP A 1052 3.16 -18.48 10.77
CA ASP A 1052 3.89 -18.23 9.52
C ASP A 1052 2.99 -18.07 8.29
N THR A 1053 1.71 -17.73 8.45
CA THR A 1053 0.86 -17.37 7.30
C THR A 1053 0.96 -15.87 7.03
N PRO A 1054 1.77 -15.41 6.05
CA PRO A 1054 1.38 -14.20 5.33
C PRO A 1054 0.04 -14.48 4.65
N ASP A 1055 -0.70 -13.43 4.31
CA ASP A 1055 -2.09 -13.41 3.79
C ASP A 1055 -2.39 -14.23 2.51
N THR A 1056 -1.60 -15.26 2.20
CA THR A 1056 -1.60 -15.88 0.89
C THR A 1056 -1.33 -17.40 0.84
N SER A 1057 -0.70 -18.16 1.77
CA SER A 1057 -0.43 -19.61 1.53
C SER A 1057 -1.00 -20.55 2.60
N VAL A 1058 -1.92 -21.41 2.18
CA VAL A 1058 -2.42 -22.52 3.00
C VAL A 1058 -1.79 -23.83 2.52
N SER A 1059 -0.84 -24.36 3.29
CA SER A 1059 -0.52 -25.79 3.26
C SER A 1059 -1.38 -26.51 4.30
N ARG A 1060 -1.71 -27.78 4.03
CA ARG A 1060 -2.66 -28.61 4.80
C ARG A 1060 -2.58 -28.37 6.32
N PHE A 1061 -3.71 -27.95 6.89
CA PHE A 1061 -3.89 -27.69 8.31
C PHE A 1061 -3.53 -28.91 9.17
N SER A 1062 -2.79 -28.68 10.25
CA SER A 1062 -2.49 -29.73 11.22
C SER A 1062 -3.77 -30.17 11.92
N ASN A 1063 -4.07 -31.48 11.86
CA ASN A 1063 -4.99 -32.15 12.76
C ASN A 1063 -4.44 -32.06 14.20
N SER A 1064 -4.60 -30.92 14.86
CA SER A 1064 -4.52 -30.85 16.31
C SER A 1064 -5.93 -31.07 16.85
N ASP A 1065 -6.07 -32.09 17.69
CA ASP A 1065 -7.29 -32.44 18.41
C ASP A 1065 -7.96 -31.16 18.98
N PRO A 1066 -9.27 -30.94 18.81
CA PRO A 1066 -9.97 -29.72 19.22
C PRO A 1066 -10.04 -29.49 20.75
N GLN A 1067 -9.22 -30.18 21.53
CA GLN A 1067 -9.27 -30.15 22.99
C GLN A 1067 -8.25 -29.21 23.68
N ASP A 1068 -7.19 -28.73 23.02
CA ASP A 1068 -6.04 -28.21 23.78
C ASP A 1068 -5.75 -26.70 23.75
N VAL A 1069 -6.61 -25.83 23.19
CA VAL A 1069 -6.42 -24.36 23.35
C VAL A 1069 -7.77 -23.67 23.63
N ILE A 1070 -7.95 -23.26 24.89
CA ILE A 1070 -9.13 -22.62 25.52
C ILE A 1070 -10.34 -23.55 25.75
N GLY A 1071 -10.09 -24.70 26.39
CA GLY A 1071 -11.12 -25.66 26.82
C GLY A 1071 -11.72 -25.44 28.22
N ALA A 1072 -11.49 -24.31 28.91
CA ALA A 1072 -11.88 -24.18 30.32
C ALA A 1072 -13.27 -23.55 30.61
N HIS A 1073 -14.00 -23.05 29.61
CA HIS A 1073 -15.35 -22.47 29.82
C HIS A 1073 -16.43 -22.86 28.79
N PHE A 1074 -16.12 -23.68 27.78
CA PHE A 1074 -17.05 -23.99 26.69
C PHE A 1074 -17.50 -25.46 26.60
N ASN A 1075 -16.98 -26.36 27.45
CA ASN A 1075 -17.23 -27.81 27.34
C ASN A 1075 -18.46 -28.35 28.09
N GLU A 1076 -19.31 -27.49 28.68
CA GLU A 1076 -20.53 -27.92 29.35
C GLU A 1076 -21.76 -27.20 28.80
N MET A 1077 -22.18 -27.49 27.56
CA MET A 1077 -23.55 -27.19 27.11
C MET A 1077 -23.86 -27.90 25.78
N GLN A 1078 -24.73 -28.91 25.82
CA GLN A 1078 -25.39 -29.43 24.62
C GLN A 1078 -26.59 -28.53 24.29
N PRO A 1079 -26.70 -27.97 23.07
CA PRO A 1079 -27.85 -27.16 22.69
C PRO A 1079 -29.03 -28.07 22.29
N THR A 1080 -30.07 -28.10 23.12
CA THR A 1080 -31.41 -28.49 22.69
C THR A 1080 -32.09 -27.26 22.08
N TRP A 1081 -31.89 -27.03 20.78
CA TRP A 1081 -32.84 -26.23 20.03
C TRP A 1081 -34.05 -27.11 19.79
N ASP A 1082 -35.13 -26.85 20.52
CA ASP A 1082 -36.40 -27.51 20.28
C ASP A 1082 -36.79 -27.28 18.81
N THR A 1083 -36.75 -28.36 18.06
CA THR A 1083 -37.32 -28.48 16.72
C THR A 1083 -38.83 -28.35 16.85
N ALA A 1084 -39.34 -27.13 16.80
CA ALA A 1084 -40.78 -26.90 16.64
C ALA A 1084 -41.03 -25.53 16.01
N GLU A 1085 -41.73 -25.57 14.88
CA GLU A 1085 -42.22 -24.45 14.06
C GLU A 1085 -41.20 -23.90 13.05
N ASP A 1086 -41.24 -24.48 11.84
CA ASP A 1086 -40.91 -23.79 10.59
C ASP A 1086 -41.59 -22.41 10.61
N ILE A 1087 -40.86 -21.36 10.99
CA ILE A 1087 -41.32 -20.00 10.74
C ILE A 1087 -41.26 -19.85 9.22
N ASP A 1088 -42.43 -19.96 8.58
CA ASP A 1088 -42.62 -19.72 7.16
C ASP A 1088 -41.81 -18.49 6.77
N PHE A 1089 -40.84 -18.65 5.85
CA PHE A 1089 -40.04 -17.54 5.34
C PHE A 1089 -40.98 -16.41 4.92
N ASP A 1090 -42.15 -16.72 4.39
CA ASP A 1090 -43.17 -15.74 4.03
C ASP A 1090 -43.78 -15.04 5.25
N ALA A 1091 -44.03 -15.71 6.37
CA ALA A 1091 -44.50 -15.08 7.61
C ALA A 1091 -43.42 -14.20 8.27
N TRP A 1092 -42.14 -14.62 8.26
CA TRP A 1092 -41.03 -13.80 8.76
C TRP A 1092 -40.67 -12.66 7.81
N PHE A 1093 -40.69 -12.90 6.49
CA PHE A 1093 -40.46 -11.90 5.46
C PHE A 1093 -41.58 -10.88 5.46
N ASN A 1094 -42.85 -11.30 5.57
CA ASN A 1094 -43.95 -10.38 5.81
C ASN A 1094 -43.84 -9.70 7.20
N GLY A 1095 -43.40 -10.40 8.23
CA GLY A 1095 -43.15 -9.81 9.56
C GLY A 1095 -42.12 -8.66 9.50
N THR A 1096 -40.95 -8.96 8.94
CA THR A 1096 -39.78 -8.07 8.87
C THR A 1096 -39.96 -6.99 7.82
N PHE A 1097 -40.53 -7.30 6.65
CA PHE A 1097 -40.69 -6.36 5.52
C PHE A 1097 -42.08 -5.69 5.42
N HIS A 1098 -43.14 -6.27 5.99
CA HIS A 1098 -44.53 -5.77 5.89
C HIS A 1098 -45.21 -5.35 7.20
N THR A 1099 -44.82 -5.85 8.38
CA THR A 1099 -45.55 -5.57 9.65
C THR A 1099 -44.95 -4.50 10.57
N ILE A 1100 -43.74 -4.01 10.31
CA ILE A 1100 -43.21 -2.86 11.06
C ILE A 1100 -43.92 -1.60 10.55
N HIS A 1101 -44.78 -1.00 11.38
CA HIS A 1101 -45.62 0.15 11.03
C HIS A 1101 -44.84 1.31 10.40
N ASP A 1102 -45.55 2.04 9.52
CA ASP A 1102 -45.11 3.23 8.78
C ASP A 1102 -44.00 4.04 9.49
N PRO A 1103 -42.75 4.02 8.99
CA PRO A 1103 -41.61 4.65 9.64
C PRO A 1103 -41.71 6.19 9.69
N LEU A 1104 -42.68 6.79 8.99
CA LEU A 1104 -42.93 8.24 8.95
C LEU A 1104 -43.98 8.72 9.96
N ARG A 1105 -44.48 7.85 10.85
CA ARG A 1105 -45.46 8.21 11.90
C ARG A 1105 -44.89 8.37 13.31
N PHE A 1106 -43.56 8.33 13.49
CA PHE A 1106 -42.89 8.56 14.78
C PHE A 1106 -42.10 9.87 14.79
#